data_AF-A0AAV5GY14-F1
#
_entry.id   AF-A0AAV5GY14-F1
#
_cell.length_a   1.000
_cell.length_b   1.000
_cell.length_c   1.000
_cell.angle_alpha   90.00
_cell.angle_beta   90.00
_cell.angle_gamma   90.00
#
_symmetry.space_group_name_H-M   'P 1'
#
loop_
_entity.id
_entity.type
_entity.pdbx_description
1 polymer ?
#
loop_
_entity_poly.entity_id
_entity_poly.type
_entity_poly.pdbx_seq_one_letter_code
_entity_poly.pdbx_strand_id
1 'polypeptide(L)'
;MQVKTTSGIVEGCWKDGYYNFLGIPYAKAKRFFPPEKREWEGVYKAFAFGRKAPQPCQQDGEKGQEGGAREYGEDCLNLNIYVPGKQQMPRSAGRLYVPQQMSCSAGYSPNPSDARLEEREKLPVAVYIHGGAFQNGSNRDRSGAQVIRDHRFIYVSVNYRLGVLGYLYLGKVLGETFRHTGNIGTLDQLAALGWIRDNIASFGGDVSRITVFGESAGAKALGALLLKPEMKTCCSQVMMASGAYQCIRDEETAAAVTDAFLELAGLQDPGDILELDVDNLLEIQGRLVDNPGNTCMFGPVSDGITIPHDWETVLKSPAYWSGNAIVGSCRHEMVFRRLEDPAFACHAPAAAGALFGRNARIVREELADYEKSRRRKLTKEEQEEKWEQLLSDYMYRTYSLRLADILTRNNSRVWYYSMDFGTAAHVLDQAAAFDGAWREERLFPGIPLSERRKTAALIYESYVRFFETGDPNWEGIPEWKPLCESRMKMVWDSPVHTGILTESETLGRFPETVFRLTDIRDRYLAVPEAEEASRAEETLWINPDRLAFSQAEKALSFTMGDIRDAQRRLCRFAPFLEACFPELEKSRGIIESPLREIPAMAEALWNAWGIGGQEEIRKGRVLIKLDSELAVAGSVKARGGIYEILKVTEDLAFQAGLLKETDDYTCLRDCRDFFSRHTIQAGSTGNLGLSIGIMSAAVGYRVVVHMSADARQWKKDLLRSRGVIVKEYTGDYVAAVAEGRALSQKDKTSYFVDDEHSSLLFLGYATAALRLQKQLEEKGIPVDSDHPLFVYLPCGVGGAPGGITLGLKYVFKDAVHCFFGEPVQSPCMLLGMATGEGGKIRVQDVGLTGKTLADGLAVGSPSDLAVRNMKPLLDGIYTVQDSFLLDCMRLLKETEGIVAEPSACAAFGGLRALAGSKGTAFLDGVGLADKSARATHILWATGGGLMPESVIKEYLQL
;
A
#
# COMPACT_ATOMS: atom_id res chain seq x y z
N MET A 1 -0.55 -21.52 -47.45
CA MET A 1 -1.16 -20.43 -48.26
C MET A 1 -0.23 -19.23 -48.19
N GLN A 2 0.14 -18.65 -49.33
CA GLN A 2 0.91 -17.41 -49.37
C GLN A 2 0.00 -16.20 -49.59
N VAL A 3 0.19 -15.14 -48.82
CA VAL A 3 -0.62 -13.92 -48.87
C VAL A 3 0.32 -12.72 -48.97
N LYS A 4 0.07 -11.84 -49.95
CA LYS A 4 0.81 -10.58 -50.10
C LYS A 4 0.19 -9.51 -49.20
N THR A 5 0.99 -8.93 -48.32
CA THR A 5 0.62 -7.83 -47.41
C THR A 5 1.37 -6.56 -47.81
N THR A 6 1.03 -5.43 -47.20
CA THR A 6 1.75 -4.14 -47.31
C THR A 6 3.13 -4.17 -46.66
N SER A 7 3.48 -5.24 -45.94
CA SER A 7 4.76 -5.43 -45.23
C SER A 7 5.66 -6.49 -45.88
N GLY A 8 5.13 -7.29 -46.80
CA GLY A 8 5.83 -8.42 -47.42
C GLY A 8 4.90 -9.62 -47.66
N ILE A 9 5.45 -10.75 -48.13
CA ILE A 9 4.68 -11.98 -48.33
C ILE A 9 4.72 -12.79 -47.03
N VAL A 10 3.55 -13.27 -46.57
CA VAL A 10 3.44 -14.23 -45.46
C VAL A 10 3.00 -15.59 -45.96
N GLU A 11 3.52 -16.65 -45.35
CA GLU A 11 3.10 -18.03 -45.59
C GLU A 11 2.49 -18.63 -44.32
N GLY A 12 1.25 -19.08 -44.42
CA GLY A 12 0.51 -19.77 -43.34
C GLY A 12 0.33 -21.26 -43.63
N CYS A 13 0.09 -22.03 -42.57
CA CYS A 13 -0.09 -23.47 -42.62
C CYS A 13 -1.58 -23.84 -42.64
N TRP A 14 -1.92 -24.97 -43.27
CA TRP A 14 -3.25 -25.56 -43.19
C TRP A 14 -3.30 -26.55 -42.02
N LYS A 15 -4.32 -26.43 -41.17
CA LYS A 15 -4.50 -27.31 -40.01
C LYS A 15 -5.99 -27.52 -39.75
N ASP A 16 -6.42 -28.78 -39.69
CA ASP A 16 -7.76 -29.19 -39.22
C ASP A 16 -8.93 -28.32 -39.74
N GLY A 17 -8.96 -28.02 -41.04
CA GLY A 17 -10.06 -27.28 -41.67
C GLY A 17 -9.93 -25.74 -41.67
N TYR A 18 -8.80 -25.18 -41.24
CA TYR A 18 -8.51 -23.74 -41.32
C TYR A 18 -7.04 -23.47 -41.70
N TYR A 19 -6.73 -22.23 -42.11
CA TYR A 19 -5.36 -21.73 -42.23
C TYR A 19 -4.98 -20.94 -40.98
N ASN A 20 -3.76 -21.14 -40.48
CA ASN A 20 -3.18 -20.29 -39.46
C ASN A 20 -1.95 -19.54 -39.97
N PHE A 21 -1.84 -18.29 -39.55
CA PHE A 21 -0.68 -17.43 -39.72
C PHE A 21 -0.29 -16.94 -38.33
N LEU A 22 0.79 -17.47 -37.78
CA LEU A 22 1.21 -17.20 -36.41
C LEU A 22 2.41 -16.27 -36.40
N GLY A 23 2.44 -15.33 -35.45
CA GLY A 23 3.58 -14.46 -35.20
C GLY A 23 3.93 -13.52 -36.34
N ILE A 24 2.94 -13.01 -37.08
CA ILE A 24 3.18 -12.01 -38.13
C ILE A 24 3.58 -10.69 -37.45
N PRO A 25 4.76 -10.12 -37.75
CA PRO A 25 5.15 -8.86 -37.13
C PRO A 25 4.42 -7.71 -37.84
N TYR A 26 3.63 -6.94 -37.08
CA TYR A 26 2.91 -5.78 -37.63
C TYR A 26 3.74 -4.49 -37.50
N ALA A 27 4.71 -4.46 -36.58
CA ALA A 27 5.58 -3.32 -36.32
C ALA A 27 6.93 -3.76 -35.73
N LYS A 28 7.83 -2.80 -35.55
CA LYS A 28 9.04 -2.86 -34.73
C LYS A 28 9.09 -1.61 -33.85
N ALA A 29 9.76 -1.65 -32.71
CA ALA A 29 9.90 -0.45 -31.88
C ALA A 29 11.23 -0.44 -31.12
N LYS A 30 11.71 0.76 -30.83
CA LYS A 30 12.71 0.97 -29.78
C LYS A 30 11.99 1.06 -28.43
N ARG A 31 12.67 0.67 -27.35
CA ARG A 31 12.13 0.78 -25.99
C ARG A 31 11.67 2.20 -25.71
N PHE A 32 10.50 2.36 -25.11
CA PHE A 32 9.86 3.65 -24.80
C PHE A 32 9.54 4.55 -26.01
N PHE A 33 9.65 4.07 -27.26
CA PHE A 33 9.28 4.86 -28.45
C PHE A 33 8.11 4.23 -29.21
N PRO A 34 7.33 5.03 -29.98
CA PRO A 34 6.19 4.53 -30.74
C PRO A 34 6.58 3.42 -31.73
N PRO A 35 5.63 2.54 -32.10
CA PRO A 35 5.87 1.52 -33.09
C PRO A 35 6.11 2.12 -34.48
N GLU A 36 7.06 1.55 -35.20
CA GLU A 36 7.37 1.84 -36.60
C GLU A 36 6.92 0.68 -37.50
N LYS A 37 6.51 1.01 -38.73
CA LYS A 37 6.20 0.01 -39.74
C LYS A 37 7.39 -0.93 -39.95
N ARG A 38 7.12 -2.24 -40.01
CA ARG A 38 8.12 -3.27 -40.33
C ARG A 38 7.84 -3.85 -41.71
N GLU A 39 8.86 -3.91 -42.55
CA GLU A 39 8.83 -4.57 -43.85
C GLU A 39 9.90 -5.66 -43.91
N TRP A 40 9.69 -6.68 -44.73
CA TRP A 40 10.68 -7.74 -44.97
C TRP A 40 10.72 -8.16 -46.44
N GLU A 41 11.89 -8.62 -46.87
CA GLU A 41 12.07 -9.24 -48.19
C GLU A 41 11.79 -10.74 -48.14
N GLY A 42 11.35 -11.30 -49.27
CA GLY A 42 11.03 -12.72 -49.38
C GLY A 42 9.73 -13.12 -48.68
N VAL A 43 9.66 -14.38 -48.23
CA VAL A 43 8.47 -14.99 -47.62
C VAL A 43 8.69 -15.21 -46.13
N TYR A 44 7.87 -14.57 -45.30
CA TYR A 44 7.85 -14.78 -43.85
C TYR A 44 7.02 -16.02 -43.50
N LYS A 45 7.65 -17.02 -42.90
CA LYS A 45 7.01 -18.28 -42.51
C LYS A 45 6.28 -18.12 -41.17
N ALA A 46 4.98 -17.83 -41.23
CA ALA A 46 4.12 -17.57 -40.09
C ALA A 46 3.60 -18.90 -39.47
N PHE A 47 4.52 -19.79 -39.06
CA PHE A 47 4.19 -21.13 -38.59
C PHE A 47 4.25 -21.32 -37.07
N ALA A 48 4.80 -20.34 -36.35
CA ALA A 48 4.96 -20.36 -34.90
C ALA A 48 4.56 -19.01 -34.30
N PHE A 49 4.09 -19.03 -33.06
CA PHE A 49 3.78 -17.79 -32.34
C PHE A 49 5.03 -16.92 -32.21
N GLY A 50 4.83 -15.60 -32.34
CA GLY A 50 5.86 -14.62 -31.99
C GLY A 50 6.06 -14.55 -30.47
N ARG A 51 7.03 -13.72 -30.05
CA ARG A 51 7.31 -13.52 -28.63
C ARG A 51 6.16 -12.78 -27.94
N LYS A 52 5.89 -13.15 -26.69
CA LYS A 52 5.02 -12.39 -25.78
C LYS A 52 5.74 -11.13 -25.29
N ALA A 53 4.97 -10.13 -24.89
CA ALA A 53 5.55 -8.94 -24.27
C ALA A 53 6.15 -9.30 -22.90
N PRO A 54 7.32 -8.73 -22.51
CA PRO A 54 7.90 -8.98 -21.20
C PRO A 54 6.91 -8.66 -20.08
N GLN A 55 6.78 -9.58 -19.12
CA GLN A 55 5.85 -9.50 -18.00
C GLN A 55 6.31 -10.45 -16.87
N PRO A 56 5.89 -10.23 -15.61
CA PRO A 56 6.22 -11.14 -14.51
C PRO A 56 5.69 -12.56 -14.80
N CYS A 57 6.58 -13.56 -14.76
CA CYS A 57 6.19 -14.96 -14.99
C CYS A 57 5.38 -15.49 -13.80
N GLN A 58 4.17 -16.01 -14.02
CA GLN A 58 3.47 -16.78 -13.01
C GLN A 58 4.29 -18.05 -12.70
N GLN A 59 4.88 -18.12 -11.50
CA GLN A 59 5.55 -19.32 -11.00
C GLN A 59 4.52 -20.37 -10.58
N ASP A 60 3.65 -20.82 -11.49
CA ASP A 60 2.82 -22.00 -11.28
C ASP A 60 3.19 -23.06 -12.32
N GLY A 61 4.06 -23.99 -11.92
CA GLY A 61 4.07 -25.36 -12.46
C GLY A 61 5.10 -25.76 -13.52
N GLU A 62 5.81 -24.86 -14.21
CA GLU A 62 6.82 -25.25 -15.23
C GLU A 62 8.26 -24.87 -14.85
N LYS A 63 8.71 -25.27 -13.66
CA LYS A 63 10.15 -25.43 -13.42
C LYS A 63 10.61 -26.70 -14.15
N GLY A 64 11.10 -26.55 -15.38
CA GLY A 64 11.86 -27.62 -16.00
C GLY A 64 11.85 -27.71 -17.52
N GLN A 65 12.01 -26.61 -18.26
CA GLN A 65 12.61 -26.69 -19.60
C GLN A 65 13.51 -25.47 -19.81
N GLU A 66 14.73 -25.68 -20.30
CA GLU A 66 15.75 -24.67 -20.65
C GLU A 66 15.32 -23.72 -21.82
N GLY A 67 14.04 -23.35 -21.90
CA GLY A 67 13.43 -22.60 -23.00
C GLY A 67 12.78 -21.26 -22.63
N GLY A 68 12.72 -20.87 -21.34
CA GLY A 68 12.01 -19.66 -20.90
C GLY A 68 12.47 -18.36 -21.56
N ALA A 69 13.76 -18.25 -21.90
CA ALA A 69 14.33 -17.11 -22.63
C ALA A 69 13.86 -16.97 -24.10
N ARG A 70 13.13 -17.95 -24.66
CA ARG A 70 12.64 -17.91 -26.05
C ARG A 70 11.20 -17.39 -26.20
N GLU A 71 10.40 -17.36 -25.13
CA GLU A 71 8.96 -17.05 -25.22
C GLU A 71 8.64 -15.57 -25.07
N TYR A 72 9.37 -14.84 -24.23
CA TYR A 72 9.18 -13.41 -23.94
C TYR A 72 10.30 -12.58 -24.56
N GLY A 73 10.03 -11.32 -24.89
CA GLY A 73 11.07 -10.37 -25.28
C GLY A 73 10.52 -9.10 -25.93
N GLU A 74 11.32 -8.06 -26.03
CA GLU A 74 10.88 -6.74 -26.52
C GLU A 74 10.45 -6.73 -28.00
N ASP A 75 10.92 -7.67 -28.84
CA ASP A 75 10.40 -7.90 -30.21
C ASP A 75 9.07 -8.68 -30.15
N CYS A 76 8.06 -8.09 -29.50
CA CYS A 76 6.77 -8.70 -29.21
C CYS A 76 5.61 -8.16 -30.06
N LEU A 77 5.85 -7.23 -30.98
CA LEU A 77 4.82 -6.59 -31.81
C LEU A 77 4.38 -7.49 -32.96
N ASN A 78 3.62 -8.53 -32.62
CA ASN A 78 3.12 -9.54 -33.55
C ASN A 78 1.64 -9.86 -33.34
N LEU A 79 1.01 -10.41 -34.39
CA LEU A 79 -0.37 -10.87 -34.39
C LEU A 79 -0.51 -12.25 -35.03
N ASN A 80 -1.64 -12.90 -34.76
CA ASN A 80 -2.00 -14.19 -35.34
C ASN A 80 -3.31 -14.07 -36.12
N ILE A 81 -3.43 -14.76 -37.25
CA ILE A 81 -4.64 -14.77 -38.09
C ILE A 81 -5.06 -16.22 -38.33
N TYR A 82 -6.35 -16.49 -38.11
CA TYR A 82 -6.99 -17.78 -38.36
C TYR A 82 -8.09 -17.60 -39.40
N VAL A 83 -7.98 -18.31 -40.53
CA VAL A 83 -8.91 -18.21 -41.66
C VAL A 83 -9.62 -19.55 -41.85
N PRO A 84 -10.96 -19.62 -41.75
CA PRO A 84 -11.70 -20.87 -41.88
C PRO A 84 -11.63 -21.44 -43.30
N GLY A 85 -11.73 -22.76 -43.42
CA GLY A 85 -11.80 -23.47 -44.68
C GLY A 85 -13.17 -23.37 -45.37
N LYS A 86 -13.24 -23.82 -46.64
CA LYS A 86 -14.47 -23.76 -47.46
C LYS A 86 -15.56 -24.77 -47.05
N GLN A 87 -15.19 -25.91 -46.44
CA GLN A 87 -16.14 -26.95 -46.01
C GLN A 87 -16.39 -26.82 -44.51
N GLN A 88 -17.64 -26.55 -44.11
CA GLN A 88 -18.06 -26.78 -42.72
C GLN A 88 -18.03 -28.28 -42.47
N MET A 89 -17.23 -28.74 -41.52
CA MET A 89 -17.37 -30.11 -41.00
C MET A 89 -18.77 -30.23 -40.39
N PRO A 90 -19.52 -31.32 -40.62
CA PRO A 90 -20.85 -31.48 -40.05
C PRO A 90 -20.78 -31.36 -38.51
N ARG A 91 -21.66 -30.56 -37.93
CA ARG A 91 -21.81 -30.36 -36.48
C ARG A 91 -21.97 -31.71 -35.78
N SER A 92 -20.88 -32.30 -35.30
CA SER A 92 -20.97 -33.50 -34.46
C SER A 92 -21.37 -33.05 -33.06
N ALA A 93 -22.63 -33.27 -32.72
CA ALA A 93 -23.14 -33.07 -31.37
C ALA A 93 -22.23 -33.84 -30.38
N GLY A 94 -21.52 -33.10 -29.51
CA GLY A 94 -20.96 -33.65 -28.28
C GLY A 94 -19.45 -33.70 -28.10
N ARG A 95 -18.60 -33.32 -29.07
CA ARG A 95 -17.14 -33.26 -28.84
C ARG A 95 -16.59 -31.83 -28.88
N LEU A 96 -16.53 -31.20 -27.71
CA LEU A 96 -15.68 -30.03 -27.47
C LEU A 96 -14.87 -30.29 -26.20
N TYR A 97 -13.68 -30.88 -26.40
CA TYR A 97 -12.46 -30.81 -25.58
C TYR A 97 -11.57 -32.05 -25.80
N VAL A 98 -10.36 -31.85 -26.32
CA VAL A 98 -9.23 -32.78 -26.12
C VAL A 98 -7.99 -31.92 -25.90
N PRO A 99 -7.29 -32.02 -24.76
CA PRO A 99 -5.97 -31.43 -24.61
C PRO A 99 -4.92 -32.42 -25.11
N GLN A 100 -3.99 -31.99 -25.96
CA GLN A 100 -2.53 -32.18 -25.77
C GLN A 100 -1.69 -31.92 -27.03
N GLN A 101 -0.46 -31.48 -26.72
CA GLN A 101 0.78 -31.49 -27.49
C GLN A 101 0.82 -32.55 -28.60
N MET A 102 1.18 -32.16 -29.82
CA MET A 102 2.07 -32.96 -30.68
C MET A 102 2.50 -32.21 -31.95
N SER A 103 3.75 -32.47 -32.33
CA SER A 103 4.50 -31.96 -33.47
C SER A 103 3.82 -32.21 -34.81
N CYS A 104 4.02 -31.27 -35.74
CA CYS A 104 3.61 -31.40 -37.13
C CYS A 104 4.18 -32.69 -37.76
N SER A 105 3.31 -33.59 -38.23
CA SER A 105 3.69 -34.57 -39.25
C SER A 105 3.03 -34.19 -40.57
N ALA A 106 3.83 -34.21 -41.62
CA ALA A 106 3.44 -33.83 -42.96
C ALA A 106 2.54 -34.91 -43.58
N GLY A 107 1.37 -34.53 -44.07
CA GLY A 107 0.55 -35.44 -44.87
C GLY A 107 -0.88 -34.97 -45.08
N TYR A 108 -1.07 -34.01 -45.99
CA TYR A 108 -2.10 -34.02 -47.05
C TYR A 108 -2.08 -32.65 -47.75
N SER A 109 -1.66 -32.60 -49.01
CA SER A 109 -1.70 -31.38 -49.85
C SER A 109 -2.85 -31.51 -50.85
N PRO A 110 -3.90 -30.67 -50.78
CA PRO A 110 -4.83 -30.55 -51.90
C PRO A 110 -4.14 -29.84 -53.07
N ASN A 111 -4.51 -30.23 -54.29
CA ASN A 111 -3.93 -29.75 -55.55
C ASN A 111 -3.99 -28.21 -55.71
N PRO A 112 -2.97 -27.54 -56.28
CA PRO A 112 -2.90 -26.07 -56.35
C PRO A 112 -3.73 -25.40 -57.48
N SER A 113 -4.56 -26.14 -58.22
CA SER A 113 -5.03 -25.67 -59.55
C SER A 113 -6.40 -24.96 -59.61
N ASP A 114 -7.13 -24.76 -58.50
CA ASP A 114 -8.44 -24.06 -58.51
C ASP A 114 -8.36 -22.58 -58.06
N ALA A 115 -7.22 -21.93 -58.29
CA ALA A 115 -7.04 -20.51 -58.01
C ALA A 115 -7.36 -19.65 -59.25
N ARG A 116 -8.62 -19.67 -59.71
CA ARG A 116 -9.21 -18.48 -60.34
C ARG A 116 -10.05 -17.77 -59.28
N LEU A 117 -9.73 -16.50 -59.07
CA LEU A 117 -10.44 -15.56 -58.21
C LEU A 117 -11.83 -15.28 -58.82
N GLU A 118 -12.76 -16.21 -58.74
CA GLU A 118 -14.19 -15.88 -58.73
C GLU A 118 -14.54 -15.32 -57.36
N GLU A 119 -15.42 -14.32 -57.32
CA GLU A 119 -15.82 -13.52 -56.15
C GLU A 119 -16.06 -14.39 -54.91
N ARG A 120 -15.01 -14.57 -54.09
CA ARG A 120 -15.15 -15.17 -52.78
C ARG A 120 -15.87 -14.15 -51.90
N GLU A 121 -17.00 -14.57 -51.35
CA GLU A 121 -17.66 -13.86 -50.25
C GLU A 121 -16.61 -13.50 -49.18
N LYS A 122 -16.44 -12.20 -48.91
CA LYS A 122 -15.53 -11.72 -47.87
C LYS A 122 -16.10 -12.06 -46.50
N LEU A 123 -15.25 -12.47 -45.56
CA LEU A 123 -15.67 -12.94 -44.24
C LEU A 123 -15.64 -11.82 -43.19
N PRO A 124 -16.56 -11.78 -42.21
CA PRO A 124 -16.42 -10.95 -41.02
C PRO A 124 -15.08 -11.18 -40.31
N VAL A 125 -14.60 -10.22 -39.54
CA VAL A 125 -13.31 -10.30 -38.84
C VAL A 125 -13.53 -10.00 -37.36
N ALA A 126 -13.10 -10.88 -36.46
CA ALA A 126 -13.05 -10.62 -35.02
C ALA A 126 -11.60 -10.43 -34.58
N VAL A 127 -11.29 -9.28 -34.00
CA VAL A 127 -9.97 -8.88 -33.54
C VAL A 127 -9.96 -8.83 -32.01
N TYR A 128 -9.18 -9.70 -31.39
CA TYR A 128 -9.04 -9.81 -29.95
C TYR A 128 -7.88 -8.94 -29.42
N ILE A 129 -8.21 -8.07 -28.47
CA ILE A 129 -7.26 -7.33 -27.63
C ILE A 129 -7.34 -7.92 -26.22
N HIS A 130 -6.23 -8.49 -25.75
CA HIS A 130 -6.20 -9.24 -24.49
C HIS A 130 -6.33 -8.36 -23.24
N GLY A 131 -6.81 -8.97 -22.15
CA GLY A 131 -6.87 -8.37 -20.81
C GLY A 131 -5.52 -8.42 -20.09
N GLY A 132 -5.56 -8.36 -18.76
CA GLY A 132 -4.35 -8.55 -17.93
C GLY A 132 -3.77 -7.27 -17.31
N ALA A 133 -4.62 -6.38 -16.77
CA ALA A 133 -4.22 -5.23 -15.95
C ALA A 133 -3.25 -4.21 -16.63
N PHE A 134 -3.10 -4.27 -17.95
CA PHE A 134 -2.02 -3.63 -18.72
C PHE A 134 -0.61 -4.10 -18.34
N GLN A 135 -0.47 -5.19 -17.58
CA GLN A 135 0.79 -5.67 -16.99
C GLN A 135 1.15 -7.10 -17.43
N ASN A 136 0.16 -7.87 -17.83
CA ASN A 136 0.28 -9.26 -18.28
C ASN A 136 -0.75 -9.56 -19.40
N GLY A 137 -0.76 -10.81 -19.86
CA GLY A 137 -1.61 -11.30 -20.95
C GLY A 137 -0.88 -11.44 -22.27
N SER A 138 -1.53 -12.06 -23.26
CA SER A 138 -0.94 -12.26 -24.58
C SER A 138 -1.94 -12.52 -25.71
N ASN A 139 -1.46 -12.41 -26.95
CA ASN A 139 -2.21 -12.85 -28.15
C ASN A 139 -2.42 -14.37 -28.27
N ARG A 140 -1.99 -15.15 -27.27
CA ARG A 140 -2.21 -16.60 -27.19
C ARG A 140 -3.39 -16.96 -26.30
N ASP A 141 -3.88 -16.00 -25.53
CA ASP A 141 -5.10 -16.10 -24.73
C ASP A 141 -6.29 -16.23 -25.71
N ARG A 142 -7.36 -16.92 -25.32
CA ARG A 142 -8.53 -17.23 -26.17
C ARG A 142 -8.15 -17.82 -27.54
N SER A 143 -7.90 -19.12 -27.56
CA SER A 143 -7.39 -19.83 -28.74
C SER A 143 -8.29 -19.66 -29.98
N GLY A 144 -7.84 -18.86 -30.96
CA GLY A 144 -8.54 -18.69 -32.23
C GLY A 144 -8.78 -20.01 -32.99
N ALA A 145 -7.90 -21.00 -32.81
CA ALA A 145 -8.07 -22.34 -33.37
C ALA A 145 -9.30 -23.09 -32.84
N GLN A 146 -9.74 -22.81 -31.62
CA GLN A 146 -10.94 -23.41 -31.04
C GLN A 146 -12.19 -22.73 -31.59
N VAL A 147 -12.15 -21.40 -31.72
CA VAL A 147 -13.29 -20.59 -32.16
C VAL A 147 -13.56 -20.79 -33.66
N ILE A 148 -12.53 -20.85 -34.49
CA ILE A 148 -12.69 -20.82 -35.96
C ILE A 148 -13.21 -22.12 -36.58
N ARG A 149 -13.20 -23.23 -35.83
CA ARG A 149 -13.58 -24.55 -36.36
C ARG A 149 -15.07 -24.65 -36.70
N ASP A 150 -15.90 -24.02 -35.89
CA ASP A 150 -17.36 -24.18 -35.96
C ASP A 150 -18.07 -22.96 -36.57
N HIS A 151 -17.33 -21.91 -36.92
CA HIS A 151 -17.86 -20.60 -37.32
C HIS A 151 -17.15 -20.00 -38.53
N ARG A 152 -17.82 -19.08 -39.22
CA ARG A 152 -17.38 -18.61 -40.55
C ARG A 152 -17.04 -17.12 -40.56
N PHE A 153 -16.01 -16.77 -39.80
CA PHE A 153 -15.38 -15.44 -39.78
C PHE A 153 -13.85 -15.59 -39.69
N ILE A 154 -13.07 -14.52 -39.77
CA ILE A 154 -11.61 -14.54 -39.55
C ILE A 154 -11.32 -14.09 -38.13
N TYR A 155 -10.51 -14.85 -37.40
CA TYR A 155 -10.10 -14.48 -36.04
C TYR A 155 -8.67 -13.95 -36.04
N VAL A 156 -8.47 -12.80 -35.40
CA VAL A 156 -7.16 -12.16 -35.24
C VAL A 156 -6.89 -11.91 -33.77
N SER A 157 -5.70 -12.25 -33.27
CA SER A 157 -5.26 -11.88 -31.92
C SER A 157 -3.98 -11.05 -31.96
N VAL A 158 -3.93 -9.99 -31.16
CA VAL A 158 -2.87 -8.96 -31.19
C VAL A 158 -2.09 -8.95 -29.88
N ASN A 159 -0.77 -8.86 -29.97
CA ASN A 159 0.12 -8.64 -28.83
C ASN A 159 0.62 -7.20 -28.84
N TYR A 160 0.82 -6.59 -27.67
CA TYR A 160 1.26 -5.20 -27.52
C TYR A 160 2.15 -5.05 -26.27
N ARG A 161 2.90 -3.95 -26.14
CA ARG A 161 3.76 -3.72 -24.96
C ARG A 161 2.95 -3.48 -23.69
N LEU A 162 3.47 -3.96 -22.56
CA LEU A 162 2.80 -3.97 -21.26
C LEU A 162 3.65 -3.31 -20.18
N GLY A 163 3.01 -3.03 -19.05
CA GLY A 163 3.62 -2.57 -17.81
C GLY A 163 4.50 -1.36 -18.01
N VAL A 164 5.68 -1.40 -17.41
CA VAL A 164 6.72 -0.37 -17.53
C VAL A 164 7.09 -0.04 -18.97
N LEU A 165 7.10 -1.03 -19.87
CA LEU A 165 7.49 -0.85 -21.28
C LEU A 165 6.36 -0.28 -22.15
N GLY A 166 5.11 -0.39 -21.72
CA GLY A 166 3.93 0.00 -22.47
C GLY A 166 3.22 1.24 -21.95
N TYR A 167 3.35 1.56 -20.66
CA TYR A 167 2.45 2.49 -19.98
C TYR A 167 3.10 3.28 -18.82
N LEU A 168 4.44 3.26 -18.65
CA LEU A 168 5.10 4.14 -17.66
C LEU A 168 5.28 5.55 -18.25
N TYR A 169 4.75 6.57 -17.57
CA TYR A 169 4.77 7.96 -18.03
C TYR A 169 6.04 8.69 -17.58
N LEU A 170 6.99 8.86 -18.50
CA LEU A 170 8.29 9.46 -18.25
C LEU A 170 8.34 10.96 -18.60
N GLY A 171 7.24 11.53 -19.12
CA GLY A 171 7.19 12.92 -19.57
C GLY A 171 7.52 13.95 -18.49
N LYS A 172 7.09 13.72 -17.24
CA LYS A 172 7.39 14.63 -16.11
C LYS A 172 8.88 14.65 -15.76
N VAL A 173 9.54 13.49 -15.80
CA VAL A 173 10.91 13.32 -15.28
C VAL A 173 11.98 13.42 -16.38
N LEU A 174 11.66 13.07 -17.64
CA LEU A 174 12.57 13.11 -18.79
C LEU A 174 12.19 14.16 -19.85
N GLY A 175 11.09 14.89 -19.67
CA GLY A 175 10.65 15.98 -20.54
C GLY A 175 9.83 15.58 -21.76
N GLU A 176 9.55 16.56 -22.62
CA GLU A 176 8.55 16.48 -23.71
C GLU A 176 8.78 15.31 -24.68
N THR A 177 10.04 14.95 -24.97
CA THR A 177 10.38 13.83 -25.86
C THR A 177 9.78 12.51 -25.36
N PHE A 178 9.60 12.34 -24.05
CA PHE A 178 9.08 11.12 -23.43
C PHE A 178 7.63 11.25 -22.95
N ARG A 179 6.92 12.32 -23.34
CA ARG A 179 5.53 12.55 -22.92
C ARG A 179 4.56 11.47 -23.40
N HIS A 180 4.85 10.84 -24.53
CA HIS A 180 4.04 9.78 -25.13
C HIS A 180 4.19 8.41 -24.44
N THR A 181 5.14 8.24 -23.49
CA THR A 181 5.50 6.90 -22.98
C THR A 181 4.38 6.23 -22.17
N GLY A 182 3.44 7.03 -21.63
CA GLY A 182 2.24 6.54 -20.96
C GLY A 182 1.24 5.83 -21.90
N ASN A 183 1.46 5.87 -23.22
CA ASN A 183 0.53 5.34 -24.22
C ASN A 183 1.19 4.40 -25.24
N ILE A 184 2.39 3.89 -24.97
CA ILE A 184 3.12 3.04 -25.91
C ILE A 184 2.33 1.79 -26.30
N GLY A 185 1.72 1.09 -25.34
CA GLY A 185 0.85 -0.05 -25.61
C GLY A 185 -0.40 0.32 -26.41
N THR A 186 -0.97 1.51 -26.17
CA THR A 186 -2.11 2.04 -26.95
C THR A 186 -1.70 2.29 -28.41
N LEU A 187 -0.50 2.85 -28.64
CA LEU A 187 0.03 3.09 -29.98
C LEU A 187 0.34 1.78 -30.72
N ASP A 188 0.81 0.75 -30.01
CA ASP A 188 1.01 -0.60 -30.55
C ASP A 188 -0.29 -1.21 -31.04
N GLN A 189 -1.36 -1.12 -30.24
CA GLN A 189 -2.68 -1.61 -30.61
C GLN A 189 -3.23 -0.85 -31.83
N LEU A 190 -3.06 0.47 -31.88
CA LEU A 190 -3.47 1.28 -33.03
C LEU A 190 -2.70 0.89 -34.31
N ALA A 191 -1.39 0.63 -34.19
CA ALA A 191 -0.57 0.16 -35.31
C ALA A 191 -1.01 -1.23 -35.80
N ALA A 192 -1.35 -2.14 -34.89
CA ALA A 192 -1.88 -3.45 -35.25
C ALA A 192 -3.23 -3.36 -35.96
N LEU A 193 -4.16 -2.54 -35.45
CA LEU A 193 -5.47 -2.31 -36.07
C LEU A 193 -5.34 -1.65 -37.45
N GLY A 194 -4.43 -0.68 -37.61
CA GLY A 194 -4.10 -0.11 -38.91
C GLY A 194 -3.55 -1.16 -39.87
N TRP A 195 -2.64 -2.03 -39.41
CA TRP A 195 -2.13 -3.14 -40.21
C TRP A 195 -3.25 -4.09 -40.63
N ILE A 196 -4.17 -4.44 -39.73
CA ILE A 196 -5.31 -5.34 -40.02
C ILE A 196 -6.21 -4.69 -41.07
N ARG A 197 -6.60 -3.42 -40.90
CA ARG A 197 -7.42 -2.68 -41.88
C ARG A 197 -6.80 -2.73 -43.28
N ASP A 198 -5.48 -2.53 -43.37
CA ASP A 198 -4.77 -2.43 -44.64
C ASP A 198 -4.52 -3.80 -45.30
N ASN A 199 -4.58 -4.91 -44.55
CA ASN A 199 -4.12 -6.23 -45.03
C ASN A 199 -5.17 -7.34 -44.98
N ILE A 200 -6.20 -7.25 -44.14
CA ILE A 200 -7.09 -8.39 -43.87
C ILE A 200 -7.89 -8.84 -45.10
N ALA A 201 -8.14 -7.92 -46.05
CA ALA A 201 -8.76 -8.24 -47.33
C ALA A 201 -7.98 -9.30 -48.13
N SER A 202 -6.64 -9.29 -48.03
CA SER A 202 -5.77 -10.26 -48.69
C SER A 202 -5.89 -11.67 -48.07
N PHE A 203 -6.40 -11.78 -46.85
CA PHE A 203 -6.72 -13.04 -46.18
C PHE A 203 -8.17 -13.48 -46.40
N GLY A 204 -8.95 -12.72 -47.19
CA GLY A 204 -10.38 -12.98 -47.42
C GLY A 204 -11.32 -12.28 -46.44
N GLY A 205 -10.82 -11.35 -45.63
CA GLY A 205 -11.63 -10.58 -44.69
C GLY A 205 -12.38 -9.42 -45.33
N ASP A 206 -13.48 -9.04 -44.69
CA ASP A 206 -14.28 -7.87 -45.01
C ASP A 206 -13.91 -6.71 -44.10
N VAL A 207 -13.22 -5.72 -44.66
CA VAL A 207 -12.78 -4.51 -43.94
C VAL A 207 -13.94 -3.68 -43.38
N SER A 208 -15.16 -3.86 -43.91
CA SER A 208 -16.35 -3.16 -43.41
C SER A 208 -17.04 -3.89 -42.24
N ARG A 209 -16.65 -5.13 -41.96
CA ARG A 209 -17.21 -5.99 -40.90
C ARG A 209 -16.13 -6.47 -39.94
N ILE A 210 -15.39 -5.51 -39.40
CA ILE A 210 -14.39 -5.75 -38.35
C ILE A 210 -15.05 -5.48 -36.99
N THR A 211 -15.07 -6.51 -36.14
CA THR A 211 -15.37 -6.44 -34.71
C THR A 211 -14.08 -6.43 -33.91
N VAL A 212 -13.87 -5.42 -33.08
CA VAL A 212 -12.78 -5.42 -32.08
C VAL A 212 -13.37 -5.74 -30.72
N PHE A 213 -12.82 -6.73 -30.03
CA PHE A 213 -13.32 -7.13 -28.72
C PHE A 213 -12.20 -7.36 -27.72
N GLY A 214 -12.54 -7.14 -26.45
CA GLY A 214 -11.61 -7.32 -25.34
C GLY A 214 -12.37 -7.45 -24.02
N GLU A 215 -11.64 -7.81 -22.98
CA GLU A 215 -12.12 -7.89 -21.61
C GLU A 215 -11.14 -7.18 -20.66
N SER A 216 -11.64 -6.68 -19.53
CA SER A 216 -10.85 -5.96 -18.52
C SER A 216 -9.92 -4.91 -19.14
N ALA A 217 -8.60 -5.07 -19.04
CA ALA A 217 -7.62 -4.15 -19.62
C ALA A 217 -7.74 -4.02 -21.14
N GLY A 218 -8.12 -5.07 -21.86
CA GLY A 218 -8.35 -5.02 -23.31
C GLY A 218 -9.60 -4.22 -23.67
N ALA A 219 -10.69 -4.39 -22.92
CA ALA A 219 -11.88 -3.55 -23.05
C ALA A 219 -11.59 -2.10 -22.64
N LYS A 220 -10.80 -1.90 -21.57
CA LYS A 220 -10.36 -0.58 -21.12
C LYS A 220 -9.50 0.14 -22.17
N ALA A 221 -8.58 -0.59 -22.78
CA ALA A 221 -7.75 -0.10 -23.87
C ALA A 221 -8.61 0.29 -25.08
N LEU A 222 -9.64 -0.50 -25.40
CA LEU A 222 -10.59 -0.15 -26.46
C LEU A 222 -11.35 1.15 -26.16
N GLY A 223 -11.69 1.42 -24.89
CA GLY A 223 -12.26 2.70 -24.48
C GLY A 223 -11.33 3.89 -24.79
N ALA A 224 -10.02 3.73 -24.60
CA ALA A 224 -9.04 4.75 -24.98
C ALA A 224 -8.86 4.84 -26.51
N LEU A 225 -8.80 3.70 -27.21
CA LEU A 225 -8.65 3.64 -28.66
C LEU A 225 -9.80 4.33 -29.37
N LEU A 226 -11.05 4.19 -28.91
CA LEU A 226 -12.22 4.80 -29.53
C LEU A 226 -12.20 6.35 -29.51
N LEU A 227 -11.33 6.98 -28.72
CA LEU A 227 -11.07 8.44 -28.79
C LEU A 227 -10.27 8.82 -30.05
N LYS A 228 -9.61 7.86 -30.70
CA LYS A 228 -8.83 8.07 -31.91
C LYS A 228 -9.76 8.07 -33.14
N PRO A 229 -9.79 9.15 -33.95
CA PRO A 229 -10.60 9.22 -35.17
C PRO A 229 -10.39 8.04 -36.13
N GLU A 230 -9.18 7.48 -36.13
CA GLU A 230 -8.76 6.31 -36.91
C GLU A 230 -9.68 5.11 -36.68
N MET A 231 -10.22 4.93 -35.48
CA MET A 231 -11.07 3.80 -35.13
C MET A 231 -12.35 3.70 -35.95
N LYS A 232 -12.86 4.82 -36.46
CA LYS A 232 -14.01 4.84 -37.38
C LYS A 232 -13.75 4.08 -38.69
N THR A 233 -12.46 3.93 -39.05
CA THR A 233 -12.03 3.18 -40.24
C THR A 233 -11.48 1.80 -39.90
N CYS A 234 -11.11 1.57 -38.65
CA CYS A 234 -10.54 0.29 -38.21
C CYS A 234 -11.60 -0.74 -37.82
N CYS A 235 -12.77 -0.30 -37.34
CA CYS A 235 -13.86 -1.21 -36.99
C CYS A 235 -15.25 -0.58 -37.07
N SER A 236 -16.24 -1.42 -37.38
CA SER A 236 -17.67 -1.07 -37.38
C SER A 236 -18.42 -1.66 -36.19
N GLN A 237 -17.76 -2.55 -35.44
CA GLN A 237 -18.35 -3.21 -34.28
C GLN A 237 -17.35 -3.29 -33.12
N VAL A 238 -17.85 -3.22 -31.88
CA VAL A 238 -17.04 -3.43 -30.67
C VAL A 238 -17.73 -4.34 -29.67
N MET A 239 -16.96 -5.09 -28.88
CA MET A 239 -17.47 -5.81 -27.71
C MET A 239 -16.56 -5.60 -26.50
N MET A 240 -17.14 -5.04 -25.44
CA MET A 240 -16.44 -4.54 -24.26
C MET A 240 -17.01 -5.19 -23.00
N ALA A 241 -16.27 -6.17 -22.46
CA ALA A 241 -16.65 -6.84 -21.20
C ALA A 241 -15.81 -6.33 -20.03
N SER A 242 -16.48 -5.92 -18.95
CA SER A 242 -15.83 -5.50 -17.70
C SER A 242 -14.75 -4.42 -17.93
N GLY A 243 -15.00 -3.46 -18.81
CA GLY A 243 -14.07 -2.37 -19.13
C GLY A 243 -14.65 -1.33 -20.09
N ALA A 244 -14.25 -0.07 -19.89
CA ALA A 244 -14.72 1.12 -20.62
C ALA A 244 -13.59 2.19 -20.66
N TYR A 245 -13.89 3.48 -20.54
CA TYR A 245 -12.88 4.55 -20.58
C TYR A 245 -12.21 4.84 -19.23
N GLN A 246 -12.58 4.14 -18.16
CA GLN A 246 -12.22 4.50 -16.79
C GLN A 246 -10.73 4.33 -16.43
N CYS A 247 -9.94 3.74 -17.33
CA CYS A 247 -8.50 3.55 -17.17
C CYS A 247 -7.66 4.77 -17.57
N ILE A 248 -8.27 5.77 -18.22
CA ILE A 248 -7.58 6.98 -18.68
C ILE A 248 -7.21 7.82 -17.46
N ARG A 249 -5.94 8.24 -17.40
CA ARG A 249 -5.36 9.01 -16.30
C ARG A 249 -4.94 10.39 -16.75
N ASP A 250 -4.89 11.33 -15.82
CA ASP A 250 -4.14 12.57 -16.04
C ASP A 250 -2.62 12.33 -15.87
N GLU A 251 -1.82 13.30 -16.34
CA GLU A 251 -0.36 13.25 -16.25
C GLU A 251 0.13 13.27 -14.79
N GLU A 252 -0.64 13.86 -13.85
CA GLU A 252 -0.31 13.89 -12.41
C GLU A 252 -0.38 12.48 -11.80
N THR A 253 -1.47 11.75 -12.07
CA THR A 253 -1.67 10.37 -11.65
C THR A 253 -0.62 9.44 -12.26
N ALA A 254 -0.33 9.62 -13.56
CA ALA A 254 0.67 8.80 -14.23
C ALA A 254 2.11 9.10 -13.73
N ALA A 255 2.38 10.36 -13.39
CA ALA A 255 3.62 10.77 -12.76
C ALA A 255 3.80 10.18 -11.36
N ALA A 256 2.76 10.14 -10.54
CA ALA A 256 2.84 9.55 -9.20
C ALA A 256 3.24 8.07 -9.24
N VAL A 257 2.75 7.31 -10.22
CA VAL A 257 3.17 5.92 -10.46
C VAL A 257 4.66 5.86 -10.84
N THR A 258 5.13 6.83 -11.62
CA THR A 258 6.55 6.92 -12.05
C THR A 258 7.46 7.30 -10.89
N ASP A 259 7.06 8.26 -10.06
CA ASP A 259 7.80 8.67 -8.86
C ASP A 259 7.97 7.47 -7.91
N ALA A 260 6.89 6.71 -7.68
CA ALA A 260 6.95 5.48 -6.88
C ALA A 260 7.83 4.37 -7.52
N PHE A 261 7.82 4.24 -8.85
CA PHE A 261 8.69 3.31 -9.56
C PHE A 261 10.17 3.68 -9.36
N LEU A 262 10.52 4.96 -9.53
CA LEU A 262 11.89 5.45 -9.38
C LEU A 262 12.40 5.33 -7.94
N GLU A 263 11.54 5.59 -6.96
CA GLU A 263 11.86 5.39 -5.54
C GLU A 263 12.21 3.92 -5.25
N LEU A 264 11.40 2.98 -5.74
CA LEU A 264 11.67 1.55 -5.60
C LEU A 264 12.94 1.12 -6.32
N ALA A 265 13.25 1.75 -7.46
CA ALA A 265 14.47 1.52 -8.23
C ALA A 265 15.73 2.05 -7.51
N GLY A 266 15.58 3.03 -6.60
CA GLY A 266 16.71 3.66 -5.90
C GLY A 266 17.62 4.48 -6.81
N LEU A 267 17.11 4.91 -7.98
CA LEU A 267 17.88 5.68 -8.96
C LEU A 267 18.07 7.12 -8.48
N GLN A 268 19.29 7.64 -8.66
CA GLN A 268 19.62 9.04 -8.36
C GLN A 268 19.28 9.96 -9.53
N ASP A 269 19.49 9.49 -10.77
CA ASP A 269 19.09 10.17 -12.00
C ASP A 269 17.93 9.39 -12.64
N PRO A 270 16.74 10.00 -12.85
CA PRO A 270 15.62 9.37 -13.56
C PRO A 270 15.99 8.84 -14.95
N GLY A 271 17.00 9.42 -15.62
CA GLY A 271 17.46 9.00 -16.94
C GLY A 271 18.02 7.58 -16.99
N ASP A 272 18.55 7.08 -15.86
CA ASP A 272 19.15 5.75 -15.77
C ASP A 272 18.14 4.62 -16.04
N ILE A 273 16.84 4.88 -15.93
CA ILE A 273 15.77 3.92 -16.24
C ILE A 273 15.85 3.41 -17.69
N LEU A 274 16.38 4.23 -18.61
CA LEU A 274 16.46 3.89 -20.02
C LEU A 274 17.45 2.74 -20.28
N GLU A 275 18.47 2.61 -19.43
CA GLU A 275 19.57 1.65 -19.55
C GLU A 275 19.36 0.38 -18.72
N LEU A 276 18.37 0.34 -17.83
CA LEU A 276 18.05 -0.85 -17.04
C LEU A 276 17.66 -2.02 -17.96
N ASP A 277 18.14 -3.24 -17.64
CA ASP A 277 17.64 -4.42 -18.33
C ASP A 277 16.17 -4.70 -17.98
N VAL A 278 15.52 -5.50 -18.83
CA VAL A 278 14.09 -5.79 -18.72
C VAL A 278 13.76 -6.54 -17.43
N ASP A 279 14.65 -7.41 -16.96
CA ASP A 279 14.38 -8.21 -15.76
C ASP A 279 14.36 -7.32 -14.51
N ASN A 280 15.30 -6.38 -14.40
CA ASN A 280 15.31 -5.35 -13.36
C ASN A 280 14.07 -4.44 -13.43
N LEU A 281 13.68 -4.00 -14.62
CA LEU A 281 12.46 -3.22 -14.80
C LEU A 281 11.21 -3.98 -14.33
N LEU A 282 11.12 -5.29 -14.61
CA LEU A 282 10.02 -6.15 -14.18
C LEU A 282 10.07 -6.48 -12.69
N GLU A 283 11.24 -6.59 -12.07
CA GLU A 283 11.38 -6.76 -10.62
C GLU A 283 10.90 -5.52 -9.86
N ILE A 284 11.31 -4.33 -10.31
CA ILE A 284 10.85 -3.06 -9.73
C ILE A 284 9.34 -2.91 -9.93
N GLN A 285 8.84 -3.20 -11.14
CA GLN A 285 7.40 -3.26 -11.40
C GLN A 285 6.73 -4.21 -10.40
N GLY A 286 7.28 -5.41 -10.19
CA GLY A 286 6.83 -6.42 -9.24
C GLY A 286 6.61 -5.87 -7.83
N ARG A 287 7.55 -5.05 -7.34
CA ARG A 287 7.46 -4.40 -6.03
C ARG A 287 6.43 -3.27 -6.00
N LEU A 288 6.27 -2.53 -7.11
CA LEU A 288 5.26 -1.47 -7.23
C LEU A 288 3.84 -2.04 -7.21
N VAL A 289 3.67 -3.19 -7.85
CA VAL A 289 2.38 -3.87 -8.04
C VAL A 289 1.96 -4.73 -6.84
N ASP A 290 2.86 -4.98 -5.90
CA ASP A 290 2.62 -5.72 -4.65
C ASP A 290 1.98 -4.81 -3.59
N ASN A 291 0.70 -4.48 -3.80
CA ASN A 291 -0.07 -3.65 -2.86
C ASN A 291 -1.57 -4.04 -2.87
N PRO A 292 -2.31 -3.77 -1.78
CA PRO A 292 -3.71 -4.19 -1.63
C PRO A 292 -4.70 -3.51 -2.59
N GLY A 293 -4.28 -2.69 -3.54
CA GLY A 293 -5.16 -2.08 -4.55
C GLY A 293 -4.72 -2.24 -5.99
N ASN A 294 -3.72 -3.07 -6.31
CA ASN A 294 -3.21 -3.09 -7.66
C ASN A 294 -3.88 -4.14 -8.56
N THR A 295 -4.91 -3.72 -9.29
CA THR A 295 -5.45 -4.49 -10.42
C THR A 295 -5.22 -3.78 -11.76
N CYS A 296 -4.82 -2.51 -11.75
CA CYS A 296 -4.57 -1.68 -12.93
C CYS A 296 -3.69 -0.47 -12.50
N MET A 297 -2.46 -0.65 -12.00
CA MET A 297 -1.55 0.49 -11.70
C MET A 297 -0.98 1.16 -12.96
N PHE A 298 -0.97 0.46 -14.08
CA PHE A 298 -0.59 0.99 -15.39
C PHE A 298 -1.84 1.21 -16.26
N GLY A 299 -1.77 2.15 -17.20
CA GLY A 299 -2.85 2.38 -18.16
C GLY A 299 -2.64 3.65 -19.00
N PRO A 300 -3.54 3.90 -19.97
CA PRO A 300 -3.44 5.03 -20.88
C PRO A 300 -3.46 6.38 -20.16
N VAL A 301 -2.72 7.34 -20.71
CA VAL A 301 -2.55 8.69 -20.14
C VAL A 301 -3.11 9.73 -21.09
N SER A 302 -3.90 10.65 -20.58
CA SER A 302 -4.29 11.88 -21.27
C SER A 302 -3.07 12.79 -21.34
N ASP A 303 -2.24 12.59 -22.36
CA ASP A 303 -0.95 13.25 -22.58
C ASP A 303 -1.06 14.47 -23.52
N GLY A 304 -2.24 14.70 -24.11
CA GLY A 304 -2.48 15.74 -25.11
C GLY A 304 -1.88 15.44 -26.49
N ILE A 305 -1.21 14.31 -26.68
CA ILE A 305 -0.57 13.87 -27.93
C ILE A 305 -1.32 12.67 -28.49
N THR A 306 -1.34 11.58 -27.73
CA THR A 306 -2.01 10.33 -28.07
C THR A 306 -3.48 10.42 -27.71
N ILE A 307 -3.76 10.82 -26.47
CA ILE A 307 -5.10 10.99 -25.91
C ILE A 307 -5.26 12.47 -25.52
N PRO A 308 -6.26 13.19 -26.07
CA PRO A 308 -6.48 14.60 -25.78
C PRO A 308 -6.72 14.88 -24.28
N HIS A 309 -6.30 16.06 -23.80
CA HIS A 309 -6.60 16.54 -22.43
C HIS A 309 -8.11 16.71 -22.19
N ASP A 310 -8.86 17.04 -23.23
CA ASP A 310 -10.31 17.21 -23.23
C ASP A 310 -11.07 15.93 -23.66
N TRP A 311 -10.46 14.75 -23.45
CA TRP A 311 -11.03 13.46 -23.89
C TRP A 311 -12.47 13.23 -23.41
N GLU A 312 -12.87 13.73 -22.24
CA GLU A 312 -14.27 13.63 -21.78
C GLU A 312 -15.26 14.34 -22.71
N THR A 313 -14.85 15.48 -23.28
CA THR A 313 -15.64 16.22 -24.25
C THR A 313 -15.73 15.45 -25.57
N VAL A 314 -14.60 14.88 -26.01
CA VAL A 314 -14.55 14.02 -27.20
C VAL A 314 -15.47 12.81 -27.04
N LEU A 315 -15.40 12.14 -25.88
CA LEU A 315 -16.21 10.98 -25.54
C LEU A 315 -17.72 11.29 -25.61
N LYS A 316 -18.14 12.42 -25.06
CA LYS A 316 -19.55 12.85 -25.02
C LYS A 316 -20.04 13.46 -26.35
N SER A 317 -19.15 13.65 -27.32
CA SER A 317 -19.48 14.22 -28.62
C SER A 317 -20.04 13.18 -29.58
N PRO A 318 -20.98 13.54 -30.49
CA PRO A 318 -21.38 12.70 -31.63
C PRO A 318 -20.21 12.28 -32.52
N ALA A 319 -19.06 12.96 -32.40
CA ALA A 319 -17.85 12.66 -33.16
C ALA A 319 -16.98 11.54 -32.57
N TYR A 320 -17.31 10.94 -31.42
CA TYR A 320 -16.54 9.85 -30.79
C TYR A 320 -16.43 8.60 -31.69
N TRP A 321 -17.38 7.68 -31.61
CA TRP A 321 -17.48 6.51 -32.45
C TRP A 321 -18.94 6.07 -32.53
N SER A 322 -19.34 5.50 -33.67
CA SER A 322 -20.66 4.92 -33.87
C SER A 322 -20.59 3.60 -34.63
N GLY A 323 -21.47 2.67 -34.26
CA GLY A 323 -21.52 1.33 -34.85
C GLY A 323 -22.38 0.38 -34.01
N ASN A 324 -22.11 -0.91 -34.10
CA ASN A 324 -22.77 -1.92 -33.25
C ASN A 324 -21.87 -2.26 -32.05
N ALA A 325 -22.42 -2.30 -30.85
CA ALA A 325 -21.65 -2.56 -29.63
C ALA A 325 -22.31 -3.57 -28.71
N ILE A 326 -21.54 -4.50 -28.15
CA ILE A 326 -21.91 -5.24 -26.93
C ILE A 326 -21.12 -4.62 -25.77
N VAL A 327 -21.81 -4.23 -24.70
CA VAL A 327 -21.18 -3.70 -23.49
C VAL A 327 -21.75 -4.43 -22.27
N GLY A 328 -20.91 -4.78 -21.30
CA GLY A 328 -21.41 -5.37 -20.07
C GLY A 328 -20.37 -5.49 -18.98
N SER A 329 -20.80 -6.08 -17.87
CA SER A 329 -20.00 -6.28 -16.67
C SER A 329 -20.54 -7.47 -15.88
N CYS A 330 -19.69 -8.04 -15.03
CA CYS A 330 -20.12 -9.00 -14.03
C CYS A 330 -20.72 -8.27 -12.81
N ARG A 331 -21.59 -8.95 -12.06
CA ARG A 331 -22.24 -8.35 -10.89
C ARG A 331 -21.28 -8.11 -9.73
N HIS A 332 -20.34 -9.03 -9.54
CA HIS A 332 -19.43 -9.12 -8.40
C HIS A 332 -17.96 -9.01 -8.86
N GLU A 333 -17.67 -7.97 -9.65
CA GLU A 333 -16.36 -7.75 -10.29
C GLU A 333 -15.20 -7.86 -9.30
N MET A 334 -15.34 -7.33 -8.09
CA MET A 334 -14.25 -7.28 -7.09
C MET A 334 -14.30 -8.38 -6.03
N VAL A 335 -15.12 -9.42 -6.21
CA VAL A 335 -15.27 -10.54 -5.23
C VAL A 335 -13.97 -11.28 -4.96
N PHE A 336 -13.06 -11.34 -5.94
CA PHE A 336 -11.77 -12.01 -5.77
C PHE A 336 -10.94 -11.39 -4.62
N ARG A 337 -11.09 -10.09 -4.32
CA ARG A 337 -10.42 -9.46 -3.17
C ARG A 337 -10.86 -10.07 -1.84
N ARG A 338 -12.17 -10.32 -1.71
CA ARG A 338 -12.75 -10.97 -0.54
C ARG A 338 -12.35 -12.44 -0.47
N LEU A 339 -12.25 -13.13 -1.60
CA LEU A 339 -11.83 -14.53 -1.66
C LEU A 339 -10.33 -14.71 -1.32
N GLU A 340 -9.49 -13.72 -1.61
CA GLU A 340 -8.05 -13.72 -1.32
C GLU A 340 -7.72 -13.26 0.11
N ASP A 341 -8.56 -12.46 0.74
CA ASP A 341 -8.32 -11.84 2.06
C ASP A 341 -9.42 -12.16 3.09
N PRO A 342 -9.17 -13.07 4.06
CA PRO A 342 -10.09 -13.38 5.16
C PRO A 342 -10.43 -12.20 6.09
N ALA A 343 -9.66 -11.11 6.04
CA ALA A 343 -9.85 -9.87 6.78
C ALA A 343 -10.25 -8.70 5.87
N PHE A 344 -10.82 -8.98 4.68
CA PHE A 344 -11.13 -7.99 3.66
C PHE A 344 -11.86 -6.74 4.18
N ALA A 345 -12.87 -6.86 5.06
CA ALA A 345 -13.55 -5.68 5.62
C ALA A 345 -12.61 -4.69 6.34
N CYS A 346 -11.59 -5.21 7.04
CA CYS A 346 -10.60 -4.37 7.74
C CYS A 346 -9.62 -3.72 6.75
N HIS A 347 -9.25 -4.41 5.66
CA HIS A 347 -8.29 -3.91 4.68
C HIS A 347 -8.93 -3.18 3.49
N ALA A 348 -10.25 -3.24 3.31
CA ALA A 348 -10.96 -2.63 2.20
C ALA A 348 -10.74 -1.10 2.10
N PRO A 349 -10.64 -0.31 3.20
CA PRO A 349 -10.27 1.09 3.11
C PRO A 349 -8.88 1.32 2.50
N ALA A 350 -7.89 0.48 2.86
CA ALA A 350 -6.54 0.55 2.31
C ALA A 350 -6.52 0.12 0.83
N ALA A 351 -7.28 -0.92 0.48
CA ALA A 351 -7.47 -1.33 -0.90
C ALA A 351 -8.10 -0.22 -1.76
N ALA A 352 -9.13 0.46 -1.24
CA ALA A 352 -9.73 1.62 -1.89
C ALA A 352 -8.73 2.77 -2.05
N GLY A 353 -7.92 3.04 -1.02
CA GLY A 353 -6.82 4.02 -1.07
C GLY A 353 -5.84 3.74 -2.20
N ALA A 354 -5.36 2.49 -2.29
CA ALA A 354 -4.42 2.09 -3.33
C ALA A 354 -5.04 2.04 -4.74
N LEU A 355 -6.33 1.67 -4.87
CA LEU A 355 -7.04 1.66 -6.16
C LEU A 355 -7.36 3.07 -6.67
N PHE A 356 -7.79 3.96 -5.79
CA PHE A 356 -8.47 5.20 -6.20
C PHE A 356 -7.73 6.48 -5.79
N GLY A 357 -6.69 6.39 -4.96
CA GLY A 357 -5.98 7.55 -4.43
C GLY A 357 -6.93 8.51 -3.72
N ARG A 358 -6.92 9.80 -4.09
CA ARG A 358 -7.82 10.82 -3.52
C ARG A 358 -9.31 10.49 -3.68
N ASN A 359 -9.66 9.69 -4.68
CA ASN A 359 -11.05 9.30 -4.90
C ASN A 359 -11.53 8.20 -3.92
N ALA A 360 -10.65 7.61 -3.10
CA ALA A 360 -11.02 6.61 -2.09
C ALA A 360 -12.02 7.13 -1.05
N ARG A 361 -12.02 8.44 -0.78
CA ARG A 361 -12.99 9.09 0.09
C ARG A 361 -14.44 8.85 -0.38
N ILE A 362 -14.67 8.80 -1.69
CA ILE A 362 -16.01 8.68 -2.27
C ILE A 362 -16.66 7.36 -1.86
N VAL A 363 -15.94 6.24 -1.96
CA VAL A 363 -16.47 4.93 -1.54
C VAL A 363 -16.64 4.81 -0.03
N ARG A 364 -15.78 5.49 0.76
CA ARG A 364 -15.96 5.57 2.23
C ARG A 364 -17.23 6.34 2.61
N GLU A 365 -17.50 7.45 1.94
CA GLU A 365 -18.70 8.25 2.18
C GLU A 365 -19.97 7.50 1.79
N GLU A 366 -19.95 6.75 0.68
CA GLU A 366 -21.07 5.88 0.30
C GLU A 366 -21.34 4.76 1.32
N LEU A 367 -20.29 4.17 1.90
CA LEU A 367 -20.45 3.22 3.00
C LEU A 367 -21.06 3.89 4.23
N ALA A 368 -20.56 5.05 4.63
CA ALA A 368 -21.05 5.80 5.78
C ALA A 368 -22.53 6.22 5.61
N ASP A 369 -22.91 6.69 4.42
CA ASP A 369 -24.30 7.02 4.07
C ASP A 369 -25.19 5.77 4.14
N TYR A 370 -24.69 4.62 3.67
CA TYR A 370 -25.40 3.35 3.78
C TYR A 370 -25.60 2.90 5.23
N GLU A 371 -24.56 2.94 6.07
CA GLU A 371 -24.66 2.63 7.51
C GLU A 371 -25.67 3.53 8.22
N LYS A 372 -25.61 4.84 7.93
CA LYS A 372 -26.56 5.84 8.46
C LYS A 372 -28.00 5.52 8.07
N SER A 373 -28.22 5.10 6.81
CA SER A 373 -29.55 4.72 6.32
C SER A 373 -30.15 3.51 7.05
N ARG A 374 -29.31 2.59 7.54
CA ARG A 374 -29.74 1.38 8.28
C ARG A 374 -30.11 1.65 9.73
N ARG A 375 -29.73 2.81 10.29
CA ARG A 375 -29.96 3.20 11.69
C ARG A 375 -29.43 2.17 12.71
N ARG A 376 -28.44 1.36 12.32
CA ARG A 376 -27.73 0.40 13.16
C ARG A 376 -26.34 0.15 12.59
N LYS A 377 -25.42 -0.35 13.43
CA LYS A 377 -24.14 -0.87 12.96
C LYS A 377 -24.37 -2.11 12.08
N LEU A 378 -23.55 -2.22 11.04
CA LEU A 378 -23.52 -3.40 10.17
C LEU A 378 -22.78 -4.55 10.85
N THR A 379 -23.15 -5.78 10.51
CA THR A 379 -22.32 -6.95 10.84
C THR A 379 -21.06 -6.96 9.97
N LYS A 380 -20.05 -7.74 10.34
CA LYS A 380 -18.83 -7.89 9.52
C LYS A 380 -19.15 -8.37 8.10
N GLU A 381 -20.04 -9.35 7.98
CA GLU A 381 -20.49 -9.91 6.69
C GLU A 381 -21.17 -8.83 5.82
N GLU A 382 -22.05 -8.01 6.42
CA GLU A 382 -22.71 -6.91 5.71
C GLU A 382 -21.71 -5.83 5.24
N GLN A 383 -20.65 -5.58 6.03
CA GLN A 383 -19.58 -4.68 5.63
C GLN A 383 -18.76 -5.26 4.47
N GLU A 384 -18.41 -6.56 4.52
CA GLU A 384 -17.69 -7.23 3.43
C GLU A 384 -18.47 -7.16 2.12
N GLU A 385 -19.76 -7.53 2.15
CA GLU A 385 -20.64 -7.48 0.97
C GLU A 385 -20.78 -6.06 0.43
N LYS A 386 -20.93 -5.07 1.32
CA LYS A 386 -21.08 -3.68 0.89
C LYS A 386 -19.81 -3.12 0.29
N TRP A 387 -18.65 -3.44 0.85
CA TRP A 387 -17.35 -3.06 0.28
C TRP A 387 -17.15 -3.68 -1.09
N GLU A 388 -17.38 -4.98 -1.22
CA GLU A 388 -17.29 -5.68 -2.51
C GLU A 388 -18.20 -5.04 -3.57
N GLN A 389 -19.44 -4.74 -3.21
CA GLN A 389 -20.39 -4.04 -4.08
C GLN A 389 -19.85 -2.68 -4.50
N LEU A 390 -19.43 -1.83 -3.55
CA LEU A 390 -18.95 -0.48 -3.84
C LEU A 390 -17.70 -0.48 -4.74
N LEU A 391 -16.76 -1.39 -4.49
CA LEU A 391 -15.57 -1.52 -5.34
C LEU A 391 -15.94 -2.00 -6.75
N SER A 392 -16.87 -2.95 -6.87
CA SER A 392 -17.35 -3.47 -8.16
C SER A 392 -18.11 -2.40 -8.96
N ASP A 393 -18.98 -1.66 -8.28
CA ASP A 393 -19.78 -0.57 -8.86
C ASP A 393 -18.89 0.58 -9.32
N TYR A 394 -17.91 0.95 -8.49
CA TYR A 394 -17.01 2.04 -8.83
C TYR A 394 -16.06 1.64 -9.95
N MET A 395 -15.28 0.57 -9.81
CA MET A 395 -14.23 0.26 -10.77
C MET A 395 -14.75 -0.17 -12.15
N TYR A 396 -15.96 -0.73 -12.24
CA TYR A 396 -16.44 -1.41 -13.45
C TYR A 396 -17.85 -1.02 -13.86
N ARG A 397 -18.86 -1.42 -13.07
CA ARG A 397 -20.26 -1.44 -13.51
C ARG A 397 -20.77 -0.05 -13.91
N THR A 398 -20.42 0.98 -13.13
CA THR A 398 -20.80 2.38 -13.44
C THR A 398 -20.29 2.82 -14.82
N TYR A 399 -19.07 2.45 -15.19
CA TYR A 399 -18.45 2.92 -16.42
C TYR A 399 -18.86 2.12 -17.65
N SER A 400 -19.11 0.81 -17.51
CA SER A 400 -19.74 0.02 -18.58
C SER A 400 -21.11 0.61 -18.95
N LEU A 401 -21.93 0.96 -17.94
CA LEU A 401 -23.25 1.55 -18.18
C LEU A 401 -23.16 2.96 -18.78
N ARG A 402 -22.30 3.84 -18.25
CA ARG A 402 -22.08 5.19 -18.83
C ARG A 402 -21.63 5.11 -20.27
N LEU A 403 -20.70 4.22 -20.61
CA LEU A 403 -20.26 4.03 -21.98
C LEU A 403 -21.41 3.57 -22.89
N ALA A 404 -22.23 2.62 -22.43
CA ALA A 404 -23.38 2.15 -23.19
C ALA A 404 -24.37 3.28 -23.50
N ASP A 405 -24.65 4.15 -22.52
CA ASP A 405 -25.50 5.33 -22.72
C ASP A 405 -24.87 6.34 -23.69
N ILE A 406 -23.56 6.59 -23.59
CA ILE A 406 -22.81 7.49 -24.49
C ILE A 406 -22.86 6.98 -25.94
N LEU A 407 -22.55 5.71 -26.16
CA LEU A 407 -22.60 5.09 -27.48
C LEU A 407 -24.02 5.14 -28.07
N THR A 408 -25.04 4.88 -27.25
CA THR A 408 -26.45 4.96 -27.66
C THR A 408 -26.82 6.38 -28.12
N ARG A 409 -26.39 7.41 -27.38
CA ARG A 409 -26.60 8.83 -27.75
C ARG A 409 -25.84 9.22 -29.03
N ASN A 410 -24.73 8.54 -29.31
CA ASN A 410 -23.92 8.72 -30.52
C ASN A 410 -24.43 7.86 -31.71
N ASN A 411 -25.71 7.49 -31.72
CA ASN A 411 -26.37 6.71 -32.77
C ASN A 411 -25.81 5.28 -32.95
N SER A 412 -25.19 4.70 -31.92
CA SER A 412 -24.80 3.29 -31.94
C SER A 412 -25.96 2.38 -31.55
N ARG A 413 -25.96 1.15 -32.08
CA ARG A 413 -26.83 0.07 -31.58
C ARG A 413 -26.07 -0.67 -30.49
N VAL A 414 -26.51 -0.53 -29.24
CA VAL A 414 -25.79 -1.07 -28.07
C VAL A 414 -26.61 -2.16 -27.40
N TRP A 415 -26.06 -3.36 -27.28
CA TRP A 415 -26.63 -4.47 -26.52
C TRP A 415 -25.93 -4.55 -25.16
N TYR A 416 -26.68 -4.32 -24.09
CA TYR A 416 -26.14 -4.34 -22.73
C TYR A 416 -26.42 -5.65 -22.00
N TYR A 417 -25.45 -6.18 -21.25
CA TYR A 417 -25.64 -7.36 -20.42
C TYR A 417 -25.12 -7.21 -18.98
N SER A 418 -25.63 -8.07 -18.10
CA SER A 418 -25.11 -8.32 -16.75
C SER A 418 -24.81 -9.81 -16.61
N MET A 419 -23.62 -10.16 -16.15
CA MET A 419 -23.28 -11.53 -15.77
C MET A 419 -23.54 -11.73 -14.28
N ASP A 420 -24.55 -12.54 -13.97
CA ASP A 420 -25.04 -12.78 -12.61
C ASP A 420 -24.87 -14.26 -12.20
N PHE A 421 -24.47 -15.11 -13.15
CA PHE A 421 -24.31 -16.54 -12.96
C PHE A 421 -23.03 -16.91 -12.19
N GLY A 422 -23.13 -17.91 -11.32
CA GLY A 422 -22.00 -18.38 -10.50
C GLY A 422 -21.57 -17.35 -9.47
N THR A 423 -20.26 -17.19 -9.30
CA THR A 423 -19.70 -16.10 -8.48
C THR A 423 -19.87 -14.73 -9.12
N ALA A 424 -20.14 -14.65 -10.43
CA ALA A 424 -20.12 -13.42 -11.21
C ALA A 424 -18.86 -12.58 -10.94
N ALA A 425 -17.72 -13.25 -10.79
CA ALA A 425 -16.42 -12.62 -10.59
C ALA A 425 -15.94 -11.89 -11.85
N HIS A 426 -14.92 -11.04 -11.71
CA HIS A 426 -14.28 -10.36 -12.83
C HIS A 426 -14.03 -11.30 -14.01
N VAL A 427 -14.33 -10.85 -15.22
CA VAL A 427 -14.05 -11.53 -16.50
C VAL A 427 -14.78 -12.86 -16.74
N LEU A 428 -15.63 -13.29 -15.81
CA LEU A 428 -16.24 -14.63 -15.85
C LEU A 428 -17.14 -14.84 -17.08
N ASP A 429 -17.74 -13.76 -17.59
CA ASP A 429 -18.52 -13.74 -18.83
C ASP A 429 -17.73 -14.27 -20.04
N GLN A 430 -16.60 -13.66 -20.37
CA GLN A 430 -15.75 -14.10 -21.48
C GLN A 430 -14.94 -15.35 -21.14
N ALA A 431 -14.51 -15.52 -19.89
CA ALA A 431 -13.77 -16.71 -19.48
C ALA A 431 -14.63 -17.98 -19.53
N ALA A 432 -15.92 -17.88 -19.21
CA ALA A 432 -16.87 -18.96 -19.41
C ALA A 432 -17.08 -19.24 -20.90
N ALA A 433 -17.19 -18.19 -21.74
CA ALA A 433 -17.41 -18.35 -23.17
C ALA A 433 -16.22 -18.97 -23.92
N PHE A 434 -15.00 -18.48 -23.68
CA PHE A 434 -13.83 -18.78 -24.53
C PHE A 434 -12.73 -19.60 -23.85
N ASP A 435 -12.63 -19.52 -22.52
CA ASP A 435 -11.46 -20.03 -21.78
C ASP A 435 -11.75 -21.31 -20.98
N GLY A 436 -13.02 -21.74 -20.96
CA GLY A 436 -13.43 -22.99 -20.31
C GLY A 436 -13.61 -22.89 -18.79
N ALA A 437 -13.73 -21.67 -18.25
CA ALA A 437 -13.87 -21.40 -16.81
C ALA A 437 -15.05 -22.13 -16.15
N TRP A 438 -16.08 -22.52 -16.92
CA TRP A 438 -17.21 -23.34 -16.46
C TRP A 438 -16.84 -24.70 -15.86
N ARG A 439 -15.57 -25.13 -15.98
CA ARG A 439 -15.03 -26.34 -15.35
C ARG A 439 -14.50 -26.13 -13.94
N GLU A 440 -14.24 -24.88 -13.56
CA GLU A 440 -13.67 -24.55 -12.27
C GLU A 440 -14.76 -24.49 -11.19
N GLU A 441 -14.71 -25.41 -10.22
CA GLU A 441 -15.69 -25.48 -9.14
C GLU A 441 -15.78 -24.17 -8.34
N ARG A 442 -14.63 -23.55 -8.06
CA ARG A 442 -14.53 -22.33 -7.27
C ARG A 442 -15.31 -21.14 -7.85
N LEU A 443 -15.51 -21.10 -9.17
CA LEU A 443 -16.18 -20.00 -9.86
C LEU A 443 -17.71 -20.18 -9.92
N PHE A 444 -18.20 -21.41 -9.67
CA PHE A 444 -19.61 -21.78 -9.78
C PHE A 444 -20.05 -22.71 -8.62
N PRO A 445 -19.78 -22.33 -7.35
CA PRO A 445 -19.95 -23.22 -6.21
C PRO A 445 -21.39 -23.76 -6.12
N GLY A 446 -21.53 -25.08 -6.09
CA GLY A 446 -22.84 -25.75 -5.93
C GLY A 446 -23.70 -25.84 -7.19
N ILE A 447 -23.25 -25.32 -8.34
CA ILE A 447 -24.01 -25.38 -9.61
C ILE A 447 -23.60 -26.64 -10.41
N PRO A 448 -24.49 -27.48 -10.95
CA PRO A 448 -24.08 -28.65 -11.74
C PRO A 448 -23.26 -28.33 -13.01
N LEU A 449 -22.25 -29.15 -13.34
CA LEU A 449 -21.40 -28.95 -14.53
C LEU A 449 -22.19 -28.88 -15.85
N SER A 450 -23.28 -29.63 -15.98
CA SER A 450 -24.16 -29.60 -17.14
C SER A 450 -24.81 -28.23 -17.33
N GLU A 451 -25.21 -27.59 -16.24
CA GLU A 451 -25.81 -26.26 -16.22
C GLU A 451 -24.77 -25.18 -16.51
N ARG A 452 -23.59 -25.27 -15.88
CA ARG A 452 -22.45 -24.37 -16.16
C ARG A 452 -22.11 -24.38 -17.65
N ARG A 453 -21.96 -25.58 -18.22
CA ARG A 453 -21.65 -25.77 -19.64
C ARG A 453 -22.75 -25.24 -20.54
N LYS A 454 -24.03 -25.42 -20.17
CA LYS A 454 -25.18 -24.92 -20.93
C LYS A 454 -25.17 -23.39 -20.99
N THR A 455 -25.05 -22.71 -19.86
CA THR A 455 -25.02 -21.24 -19.81
C THR A 455 -23.82 -20.68 -20.54
N ALA A 456 -22.62 -21.25 -20.34
CA ALA A 456 -21.41 -20.86 -21.09
C ALA A 456 -21.59 -20.97 -22.61
N ALA A 457 -22.26 -22.02 -23.09
CA ALA A 457 -22.53 -22.21 -24.52
C ALA A 457 -23.51 -21.15 -25.08
N LEU A 458 -24.50 -20.71 -24.29
CA LEU A 458 -25.43 -19.64 -24.69
C LEU A 458 -24.71 -18.29 -24.82
N ILE A 459 -23.80 -17.99 -23.89
CA ILE A 459 -22.97 -16.77 -23.93
C ILE A 459 -22.06 -16.82 -25.17
N TYR A 460 -21.34 -17.93 -25.34
CA TYR A 460 -20.42 -18.13 -26.47
C TYR A 460 -21.12 -17.97 -27.82
N GLU A 461 -22.24 -18.65 -28.05
CA GLU A 461 -22.96 -18.57 -29.33
C GLU A 461 -23.44 -17.15 -29.60
N SER A 462 -23.96 -16.44 -28.59
CA SER A 462 -24.41 -15.04 -28.73
C SER A 462 -23.27 -14.09 -29.15
N TYR A 463 -22.08 -14.26 -28.56
CA TYR A 463 -20.89 -13.47 -28.94
C TYR A 463 -20.43 -13.78 -30.36
N VAL A 464 -20.43 -15.05 -30.75
CA VAL A 464 -20.03 -15.42 -32.11
C VAL A 464 -21.04 -14.93 -33.15
N ARG A 465 -22.34 -14.98 -32.85
CA ARG A 465 -23.37 -14.39 -33.73
C ARG A 465 -23.12 -12.92 -33.97
N PHE A 466 -22.76 -12.19 -32.92
CA PHE A 466 -22.39 -10.79 -33.05
C PHE A 466 -21.18 -10.57 -33.95
N PHE A 467 -20.16 -11.45 -33.90
CA PHE A 467 -19.02 -11.39 -34.82
C PHE A 467 -19.43 -11.65 -36.28
N GLU A 468 -20.39 -12.54 -36.51
CA GLU A 468 -20.82 -12.94 -37.86
C GLU A 468 -21.78 -11.92 -38.52
N THR A 469 -22.71 -11.37 -37.74
CA THR A 469 -23.88 -10.62 -38.24
C THR A 469 -23.97 -9.19 -37.72
N GLY A 470 -23.30 -8.89 -36.61
CA GLY A 470 -23.48 -7.67 -35.85
C GLY A 470 -24.76 -7.56 -35.05
N ASP A 471 -25.47 -8.68 -34.87
CA ASP A 471 -26.61 -8.82 -33.99
C ASP A 471 -26.44 -10.09 -33.14
N PRO A 472 -26.49 -10.01 -31.79
CA PRO A 472 -26.30 -11.18 -30.94
C PRO A 472 -27.49 -12.14 -30.90
N ASN A 473 -28.64 -11.79 -31.50
CA ASN A 473 -29.88 -12.57 -31.38
C ASN A 473 -29.83 -13.90 -32.16
N TRP A 474 -30.37 -14.97 -31.54
CA TRP A 474 -30.64 -16.28 -32.15
C TRP A 474 -31.69 -17.04 -31.30
N GLU A 475 -32.24 -18.15 -31.83
CA GLU A 475 -33.39 -18.86 -31.24
C GLU A 475 -33.18 -19.39 -29.81
N GLY A 476 -31.94 -19.52 -29.34
CA GLY A 476 -31.63 -20.09 -28.02
C GLY A 476 -31.57 -19.08 -26.87
N ILE A 477 -31.74 -17.78 -27.14
CA ILE A 477 -31.83 -16.74 -26.12
C ILE A 477 -33.13 -15.94 -26.26
N PRO A 478 -33.61 -15.30 -25.19
CA PRO A 478 -34.68 -14.31 -25.29
C PRO A 478 -34.29 -13.16 -26.23
N GLU A 479 -35.29 -12.47 -26.78
CA GLU A 479 -35.08 -11.29 -27.62
C GLU A 479 -34.26 -10.22 -26.87
N TRP A 480 -33.06 -9.93 -27.37
CA TRP A 480 -32.14 -8.95 -26.82
C TRP A 480 -32.15 -7.70 -27.70
N LYS A 481 -32.93 -6.71 -27.33
CA LYS A 481 -33.03 -5.43 -28.06
C LYS A 481 -31.87 -4.50 -27.71
N PRO A 482 -31.39 -3.69 -28.68
CA PRO A 482 -30.41 -2.65 -28.38
C PRO A 482 -31.05 -1.52 -27.56
N LEU A 483 -30.23 -0.77 -26.82
CA LEU A 483 -30.65 0.28 -25.89
C LEU A 483 -31.37 1.46 -26.56
N CYS A 484 -31.15 1.69 -27.85
CA CYS A 484 -31.88 2.69 -28.63
C CYS A 484 -33.36 2.30 -28.87
N GLU A 485 -33.71 1.01 -28.73
CA GLU A 485 -35.07 0.49 -28.93
C GLU A 485 -35.75 0.14 -27.59
N SER A 486 -34.99 -0.35 -26.61
CA SER A 486 -35.49 -0.73 -25.30
C SER A 486 -34.41 -0.62 -24.23
N ARG A 487 -34.77 -0.13 -23.03
CA ARG A 487 -33.89 -0.09 -21.84
C ARG A 487 -33.71 -1.47 -21.19
N MET A 488 -33.70 -2.55 -21.99
CA MET A 488 -33.53 -3.92 -21.51
C MET A 488 -32.07 -4.35 -21.57
N LYS A 489 -31.68 -5.18 -20.62
CA LYS A 489 -30.38 -5.86 -20.58
C LYS A 489 -30.56 -7.38 -20.66
N MET A 490 -29.59 -8.05 -21.25
CA MET A 490 -29.46 -9.51 -21.10
C MET A 490 -28.89 -9.83 -19.73
N VAL A 491 -29.47 -10.80 -19.03
CA VAL A 491 -28.94 -11.31 -17.76
C VAL A 491 -28.46 -12.74 -18.00
N TRP A 492 -27.14 -12.91 -17.98
CA TRP A 492 -26.52 -14.22 -18.01
C TRP A 492 -26.65 -14.86 -16.62
N ASP A 493 -27.69 -15.66 -16.47
CA ASP A 493 -28.03 -16.45 -15.30
C ASP A 493 -28.61 -17.81 -15.74
N SER A 494 -29.07 -18.65 -14.81
CA SER A 494 -29.77 -19.89 -15.10
C SER A 494 -31.17 -19.89 -14.46
N PRO A 495 -32.24 -19.68 -15.26
CA PRO A 495 -32.26 -19.51 -16.71
C PRO A 495 -31.81 -18.11 -17.19
N VAL A 496 -31.27 -18.06 -18.41
CA VAL A 496 -30.96 -16.80 -19.12
C VAL A 496 -32.27 -16.05 -19.38
N HIS A 497 -32.30 -14.76 -19.04
CA HIS A 497 -33.49 -13.92 -19.15
C HIS A 497 -33.11 -12.46 -19.44
N THR A 498 -34.11 -11.63 -19.73
CA THR A 498 -33.91 -10.18 -19.88
C THR A 498 -34.39 -9.43 -18.64
N GLY A 499 -33.64 -8.40 -18.25
CA GLY A 499 -34.00 -7.49 -17.16
C GLY A 499 -34.14 -6.04 -17.63
N ILE A 500 -34.68 -5.16 -16.79
CA ILE A 500 -34.67 -3.71 -17.03
C ILE A 500 -33.33 -3.16 -16.53
N LEU A 501 -32.72 -2.29 -17.33
CA LEU A 501 -31.53 -1.53 -16.95
C LEU A 501 -31.93 -0.33 -16.08
N THR A 502 -31.63 -0.38 -14.79
CA THR A 502 -32.00 0.66 -13.82
C THR A 502 -30.84 1.61 -13.52
N GLU A 503 -31.14 2.87 -13.23
CA GLU A 503 -30.12 3.87 -12.86
C GLU A 503 -29.48 3.57 -11.50
N SER A 504 -30.13 2.76 -10.65
CA SER A 504 -29.60 2.29 -9.36
C SER A 504 -28.35 1.43 -9.46
N GLU A 505 -27.98 1.03 -10.68
CA GLU A 505 -26.75 0.29 -10.99
C GLU A 505 -25.57 1.23 -11.30
N THR A 506 -25.81 2.55 -11.29
CA THR A 506 -24.79 3.60 -11.36
C THR A 506 -24.78 4.43 -10.09
N LEU A 507 -23.60 4.84 -9.64
CA LEU A 507 -23.46 5.85 -8.60
C LEU A 507 -23.14 7.19 -9.26
N GLY A 508 -24.12 8.10 -9.29
CA GLY A 508 -24.01 9.40 -9.95
C GLY A 508 -22.91 10.31 -9.39
N ARG A 509 -22.44 10.06 -8.16
CA ARG A 509 -21.36 10.80 -7.50
C ARG A 509 -19.95 10.40 -7.96
N PHE A 510 -19.79 9.32 -8.71
CA PHE A 510 -18.48 8.86 -9.17
C PHE A 510 -17.95 9.73 -10.32
N PRO A 511 -16.67 10.15 -10.28
CA PRO A 511 -16.04 10.97 -11.34
C PRO A 511 -15.92 10.20 -12.67
N GLU A 512 -15.49 10.85 -13.76
CA GLU A 512 -15.23 10.15 -15.03
C GLU A 512 -13.91 9.37 -15.01
N THR A 513 -12.92 9.84 -14.25
CA THR A 513 -11.65 9.13 -14.00
C THR A 513 -11.69 8.40 -12.66
N VAL A 514 -11.46 7.09 -12.67
CA VAL A 514 -11.37 6.29 -11.42
C VAL A 514 -10.14 6.64 -10.61
N PHE A 515 -8.99 6.65 -11.29
CA PHE A 515 -7.68 6.81 -10.68
C PHE A 515 -7.39 8.29 -10.47
N ARG A 516 -7.12 8.66 -9.22
CA ARG A 516 -6.54 9.96 -8.88
C ARG A 516 -5.42 9.75 -7.88
N LEU A 517 -4.38 9.09 -8.36
CA LEU A 517 -3.15 8.90 -7.61
C LEU A 517 -2.39 10.22 -7.63
N THR A 518 -1.72 10.50 -6.55
CA THR A 518 -0.99 11.75 -6.35
C THR A 518 0.25 11.45 -5.56
N ASP A 519 1.02 12.46 -5.20
CA ASP A 519 2.24 12.29 -4.42
C ASP A 519 2.05 11.41 -3.17
N ILE A 520 3.17 10.99 -2.59
CA ILE A 520 3.23 10.08 -1.43
C ILE A 520 2.30 10.52 -0.27
N ARG A 521 2.05 11.82 -0.15
CA ARG A 521 1.14 12.42 0.82
C ARG A 521 -0.28 11.89 0.69
N ASP A 522 -0.86 11.87 -0.50
CA ASP A 522 -2.24 11.45 -0.68
C ASP A 522 -2.44 9.95 -0.43
N ARG A 523 -1.39 9.13 -0.64
CA ARG A 523 -1.37 7.73 -0.19
C ARG A 523 -1.46 7.63 1.33
N TYR A 524 -0.70 8.45 2.06
CA TYR A 524 -0.76 8.48 3.52
C TYR A 524 -2.11 9.01 4.02
N LEU A 525 -2.64 10.08 3.42
CA LEU A 525 -3.95 10.65 3.76
C LEU A 525 -5.12 9.74 3.34
N ALA A 526 -4.89 8.67 2.57
CA ALA A 526 -5.91 7.66 2.35
C ALA A 526 -6.24 6.85 3.61
N VAL A 527 -5.32 6.81 4.59
CA VAL A 527 -5.53 6.20 5.92
C VAL A 527 -6.28 7.21 6.80
N PRO A 528 -7.52 6.90 7.28
CA PRO A 528 -8.35 7.85 8.02
C PRO A 528 -7.66 8.50 9.23
N GLU A 529 -6.89 7.71 9.96
CA GLU A 529 -6.15 8.13 11.15
C GLU A 529 -5.02 9.11 10.81
N ALA A 530 -4.34 8.89 9.69
CA ALA A 530 -3.30 9.80 9.19
C ALA A 530 -3.92 11.08 8.64
N GLU A 531 -5.08 11.00 7.99
CA GLU A 531 -5.86 12.16 7.57
C GLU A 531 -6.29 13.01 8.79
N GLU A 532 -6.80 12.36 9.84
CA GLU A 532 -7.18 13.03 11.09
C GLU A 532 -5.97 13.70 11.75
N ALA A 533 -4.85 13.00 11.89
CA ALA A 533 -3.61 13.54 12.45
C ALA A 533 -3.04 14.70 11.62
N SER A 534 -3.19 14.68 10.29
CA SER A 534 -2.68 15.72 9.39
C SER A 534 -3.32 17.10 9.62
N ARG A 535 -4.48 17.16 10.29
CA ARG A 535 -5.19 18.42 10.62
C ARG A 535 -4.53 19.18 11.77
N ALA A 536 -3.54 18.59 12.43
CA ALA A 536 -2.90 19.12 13.63
C ALA A 536 -3.89 19.39 14.78
N GLU A 537 -4.94 18.58 14.86
CA GLU A 537 -5.93 18.58 15.94
C GLU A 537 -5.62 17.48 16.94
N GLU A 538 -6.08 17.65 18.18
CA GLU A 538 -5.94 16.61 19.22
C GLU A 538 -6.79 15.40 18.83
N THR A 539 -6.17 14.23 18.72
CA THR A 539 -6.83 12.98 18.34
C THR A 539 -6.43 11.85 19.27
N LEU A 540 -7.23 10.79 19.27
CA LEU A 540 -6.94 9.50 19.88
C LEU A 540 -7.08 8.42 18.80
N TRP A 541 -6.00 7.67 18.62
CA TRP A 541 -5.96 6.45 17.82
C TRP A 541 -5.90 5.24 18.75
N ILE A 542 -6.79 4.27 18.54
CA ILE A 542 -6.80 2.98 19.23
C ILE A 542 -6.17 1.95 18.32
N ASN A 543 -5.20 1.19 18.85
CA ASN A 543 -4.44 0.24 18.06
C ASN A 543 -5.31 -1.00 17.69
N PRO A 544 -5.64 -1.22 16.41
CA PRO A 544 -6.43 -2.37 15.99
C PRO A 544 -5.63 -3.68 16.03
N ASP A 545 -4.30 -3.61 16.05
CA ASP A 545 -3.39 -4.76 16.03
C ASP A 545 -3.03 -5.26 17.44
N ARG A 546 -3.60 -4.67 18.50
CA ARG A 546 -3.34 -5.04 19.90
C ARG A 546 -3.79 -6.48 20.17
N LEU A 547 -2.86 -7.33 20.61
CA LEU A 547 -3.12 -8.73 20.94
C LEU A 547 -3.15 -8.96 22.45
N ALA A 548 -3.75 -10.07 22.88
CA ALA A 548 -3.55 -10.56 24.24
C ALA A 548 -2.06 -10.88 24.47
N PHE A 549 -1.53 -10.60 25.66
CA PHE A 549 -0.08 -10.69 25.89
C PHE A 549 0.50 -12.09 25.57
N SER A 550 -0.25 -13.16 25.86
CA SER A 550 0.14 -14.55 25.58
C SER A 550 0.34 -14.85 24.08
N GLN A 551 -0.27 -14.06 23.20
CA GLN A 551 -0.09 -14.14 21.75
C GLN A 551 1.02 -13.19 21.30
N ALA A 552 1.01 -11.95 21.83
CA ALA A 552 1.99 -10.92 21.50
C ALA A 552 3.42 -11.33 21.81
N GLU A 553 3.66 -12.01 22.95
CA GLU A 553 4.97 -12.42 23.44
C GLU A 553 5.82 -13.16 22.39
N LYS A 554 5.18 -13.94 21.50
CA LYS A 554 5.87 -14.72 20.46
C LYS A 554 6.47 -13.87 19.34
N ALA A 555 6.01 -12.63 19.18
CA ALA A 555 6.42 -11.72 18.12
C ALA A 555 7.38 -10.62 18.62
N LEU A 556 7.68 -10.57 19.93
CA LEU A 556 8.51 -9.52 20.52
C LEU A 556 10.00 -9.74 20.26
N SER A 557 10.74 -8.64 20.17
CA SER A 557 12.19 -8.68 19.89
C SER A 557 13.04 -9.02 21.13
N PHE A 558 12.45 -8.98 22.32
CA PHE A 558 13.13 -9.12 23.59
C PHE A 558 12.31 -10.00 24.53
N THR A 559 12.98 -10.65 25.48
CA THR A 559 12.37 -11.52 26.48
C THR A 559 12.47 -10.92 27.88
N MET A 560 11.71 -11.47 28.83
CA MET A 560 11.89 -11.14 30.26
C MET A 560 13.30 -11.49 30.78
N GLY A 561 13.99 -12.44 30.15
CA GLY A 561 15.38 -12.79 30.46
C GLY A 561 16.32 -11.62 30.22
N ASP A 562 16.15 -10.94 29.08
CA ASP A 562 16.96 -9.78 28.67
C ASP A 562 16.74 -8.58 29.62
N ILE A 563 15.48 -8.33 30.00
CA ILE A 563 15.14 -7.25 30.95
C ILE A 563 15.77 -7.52 32.33
N ARG A 564 15.70 -8.76 32.81
CA ARG A 564 16.35 -9.15 34.07
C ARG A 564 17.87 -9.07 33.99
N ASP A 565 18.45 -9.36 32.84
CA ASP A 565 19.89 -9.17 32.62
C ASP A 565 20.30 -7.70 32.71
N ALA A 566 19.54 -6.83 32.04
CA ALA A 566 19.73 -5.39 32.13
C ALA A 566 19.65 -4.89 33.59
N GLN A 567 18.67 -5.38 34.36
CA GLN A 567 18.54 -5.05 35.78
C GLN A 567 19.74 -5.53 36.60
N ARG A 568 20.20 -6.78 36.42
CA ARG A 568 21.37 -7.32 37.14
C ARG A 568 22.62 -6.51 36.87
N ARG A 569 22.84 -6.11 35.61
CA ARG A 569 23.94 -5.23 35.22
C ARG A 569 23.88 -3.89 35.94
N LEU A 570 22.73 -3.24 35.97
CA LEU A 570 22.56 -2.00 36.73
C LEU A 570 22.89 -2.19 38.22
N CYS A 571 22.55 -3.33 38.81
CA CYS A 571 22.93 -3.65 40.18
C CYS A 571 24.46 -3.80 40.36
N ARG A 572 25.15 -4.45 39.42
CA ARG A 572 26.63 -4.57 39.46
C ARG A 572 27.32 -3.21 39.37
N PHE A 573 26.78 -2.29 38.57
CA PHE A 573 27.30 -0.93 38.44
C PHE A 573 26.95 0.00 39.61
N ALA A 574 26.06 -0.38 40.52
CA ALA A 574 25.61 0.50 41.60
C ALA A 574 26.78 1.06 42.45
N PRO A 575 27.75 0.25 42.93
CA PRO A 575 28.91 0.77 43.68
C PRO A 575 29.75 1.78 42.88
N PHE A 576 29.94 1.54 41.57
CA PHE A 576 30.63 2.46 40.68
C PHE A 576 29.89 3.79 40.53
N LEU A 577 28.56 3.73 40.33
CA LEU A 577 27.71 4.90 40.18
C LEU A 577 27.67 5.74 41.45
N GLU A 578 27.55 5.10 42.62
CA GLU A 578 27.64 5.75 43.93
C GLU A 578 28.96 6.51 44.09
N ALA A 579 30.08 5.89 43.71
CA ALA A 579 31.39 6.50 43.79
C ALA A 579 31.62 7.65 42.79
N CYS A 580 30.91 7.66 41.66
CA CYS A 580 31.03 8.69 40.63
C CYS A 580 30.07 9.87 40.82
N PHE A 581 28.91 9.65 41.45
CA PHE A 581 27.84 10.63 41.58
C PHE A 581 27.38 10.73 43.03
N PRO A 582 27.81 11.77 43.78
CA PRO A 582 27.47 11.94 45.20
C PRO A 582 25.96 11.95 45.48
N GLU A 583 25.14 12.43 44.54
CA GLU A 583 23.68 12.43 44.63
C GLU A 583 23.04 11.02 44.69
N LEU A 584 23.79 9.96 44.34
CA LEU A 584 23.36 8.56 44.44
C LEU A 584 23.73 7.87 45.76
N GLU A 585 24.41 8.55 46.69
CA GLU A 585 24.81 7.96 47.98
C GLU A 585 23.60 7.43 48.77
N LYS A 586 22.51 8.21 48.82
CA LYS A 586 21.29 7.80 49.54
C LYS A 586 20.61 6.59 48.92
N SER A 587 20.74 6.39 47.61
CA SER A 587 20.17 5.26 46.89
C SER A 587 21.17 4.11 46.70
N ARG A 588 22.37 4.20 47.28
CA ARG A 588 23.47 3.23 47.12
C ARG A 588 23.75 2.93 45.66
N GLY A 589 23.85 3.98 44.84
CA GLY A 589 24.15 3.87 43.41
C GLY A 589 22.97 3.52 42.50
N ILE A 590 21.77 3.31 43.06
CA ILE A 590 20.58 2.98 42.27
C ILE A 590 19.97 4.25 41.67
N ILE A 591 19.94 4.33 40.35
CA ILE A 591 19.23 5.36 39.60
C ILE A 591 17.75 4.96 39.53
N GLU A 592 16.90 5.65 40.30
CA GLU A 592 15.45 5.44 40.33
C GLU A 592 14.72 6.75 40.69
N SER A 593 13.45 6.87 40.27
CA SER A 593 12.62 8.05 40.50
C SER A 593 11.47 7.79 41.47
N PRO A 594 10.98 8.83 42.17
CA PRO A 594 9.79 8.74 43.00
C PRO A 594 8.51 8.39 42.20
N LEU A 595 7.58 7.72 42.88
CA LEU A 595 6.18 7.57 42.46
C LEU A 595 5.30 8.28 43.49
N ARG A 596 4.60 9.33 43.07
CA ARG A 596 3.80 10.21 43.95
C ARG A 596 2.34 10.24 43.52
N GLU A 597 1.43 10.32 44.48
CA GLU A 597 0.04 10.69 44.20
C GLU A 597 -0.03 12.21 43.98
N ILE A 598 -0.92 12.65 43.09
CA ILE A 598 -1.13 14.07 42.75
C ILE A 598 -2.63 14.42 42.77
N PRO A 599 -3.27 14.31 43.95
CA PRO A 599 -4.72 14.44 44.06
C PRO A 599 -5.22 15.85 43.74
N ALA A 600 -4.47 16.91 44.07
CA ALA A 600 -4.87 18.29 43.81
C ALA A 600 -4.81 18.61 42.32
N MET A 601 -3.75 18.16 41.63
CA MET A 601 -3.66 18.25 40.17
C MET A 601 -4.79 17.48 39.50
N ALA A 602 -5.02 16.22 39.91
CA ALA A 602 -6.07 15.39 39.33
C ALA A 602 -7.46 16.03 39.48
N GLU A 603 -7.78 16.54 40.68
CA GLU A 603 -9.04 17.24 40.93
C GLU A 603 -9.18 18.51 40.07
N ALA A 604 -8.12 19.31 39.96
CA ALA A 604 -8.11 20.51 39.14
C ALA A 604 -8.37 20.20 37.65
N LEU A 605 -7.73 19.15 37.10
CA LEU A 605 -7.95 18.71 35.71
C LEU A 605 -9.39 18.22 35.49
N TRP A 606 -9.92 17.40 36.39
CA TRP A 606 -11.30 16.90 36.30
C TRP A 606 -12.34 18.01 36.36
N ASN A 607 -12.11 19.01 37.19
CA ASN A 607 -12.99 20.18 37.29
C ASN A 607 -12.88 21.05 36.02
N ALA A 608 -11.66 21.30 35.52
CA ALA A 608 -11.43 22.08 34.32
C ALA A 608 -12.08 21.46 33.06
N TRP A 609 -12.15 20.13 32.98
CA TRP A 609 -12.74 19.41 31.85
C TRP A 609 -14.24 19.12 32.01
N GLY A 610 -14.87 19.54 33.12
CA GLY A 610 -16.30 19.33 33.35
C GLY A 610 -16.70 17.86 33.59
N ILE A 611 -15.73 16.99 33.91
CA ILE A 611 -15.92 15.52 34.06
C ILE A 611 -16.53 15.18 35.45
N GLY A 612 -16.90 16.19 36.25
CA GLY A 612 -17.41 16.00 37.62
C GLY A 612 -18.87 15.55 37.75
N GLY A 613 -19.64 15.41 36.66
CA GLY A 613 -21.10 15.27 36.74
C GLY A 613 -21.83 14.37 35.73
N GLN A 614 -21.16 13.66 34.81
CA GLN A 614 -21.81 12.71 33.88
C GLN A 614 -21.05 11.37 33.79
N GLU A 615 -21.80 10.27 33.64
CA GLU A 615 -21.63 8.97 34.29
C GLU A 615 -20.75 7.88 33.62
N GLU A 616 -19.85 8.16 32.68
CA GLU A 616 -19.18 7.06 31.93
C GLU A 616 -17.74 6.70 32.37
N ILE A 617 -16.97 7.61 33.00
CA ILE A 617 -15.68 7.28 33.65
C ILE A 617 -15.67 7.77 35.08
N ARG A 618 -15.44 6.85 36.02
CA ARG A 618 -15.33 7.17 37.45
C ARG A 618 -13.88 7.48 37.80
N LYS A 619 -13.65 8.53 38.60
CA LYS A 619 -12.32 9.02 39.02
C LYS A 619 -11.52 7.87 39.68
N GLY A 620 -10.52 7.36 38.98
CA GLY A 620 -9.52 6.43 39.52
C GLY A 620 -8.42 7.14 40.31
N ARG A 621 -7.44 6.37 40.81
CA ARG A 621 -6.27 6.91 41.50
C ARG A 621 -5.29 7.49 40.46
N VAL A 622 -4.79 8.71 40.68
CA VAL A 622 -3.80 9.33 39.77
C VAL A 622 -2.45 9.48 40.48
N LEU A 623 -1.43 8.88 39.88
CA LEU A 623 -0.04 9.00 40.28
C LEU A 623 0.80 9.60 39.15
N ILE A 624 1.93 10.16 39.54
CA ILE A 624 2.98 10.63 38.64
C ILE A 624 4.28 9.88 38.93
N LYS A 625 4.90 9.36 37.88
CA LYS A 625 6.22 8.73 37.90
C LYS A 625 7.26 9.78 37.48
N LEU A 626 8.09 10.21 38.43
CA LEU A 626 8.92 11.41 38.30
C LEU A 626 10.28 11.11 37.69
N ASP A 627 10.29 10.53 36.49
CA ASP A 627 11.55 10.36 35.75
C ASP A 627 12.22 11.71 35.40
N SER A 628 11.47 12.80 35.49
CA SER A 628 11.94 14.19 35.51
C SER A 628 12.95 14.48 36.63
N GLU A 629 12.95 13.70 37.70
CA GLU A 629 13.82 13.87 38.87
C GLU A 629 14.92 12.79 38.96
N LEU A 630 15.09 11.96 37.91
CA LEU A 630 16.15 10.95 37.91
C LEU A 630 17.52 11.61 38.10
N ALA A 631 18.31 11.06 39.01
CA ALA A 631 19.70 11.46 39.20
C ALA A 631 20.52 11.34 37.90
N VAL A 632 21.66 12.01 37.87
CA VAL A 632 22.64 12.12 36.79
C VAL A 632 22.18 12.99 35.61
N ALA A 633 20.97 12.77 35.10
CA ALA A 633 20.51 13.40 33.86
C ALA A 633 19.12 14.07 33.93
N GLY A 634 18.42 14.05 35.08
CA GLY A 634 17.16 14.76 35.30
C GLY A 634 16.04 14.42 34.31
N SER A 635 16.05 13.20 33.77
CA SER A 635 15.11 12.76 32.74
C SER A 635 15.06 11.24 32.62
N VAL A 636 14.03 10.74 31.94
CA VAL A 636 13.85 9.32 31.58
C VAL A 636 15.09 8.74 30.89
N LYS A 637 15.86 9.59 30.19
CA LYS A 637 17.05 9.18 29.45
C LYS A 637 18.16 8.64 30.37
N ALA A 638 18.15 8.99 31.66
CA ALA A 638 18.99 8.39 32.70
C ALA A 638 18.78 6.88 32.89
N ARG A 639 17.72 6.29 32.33
CA ARG A 639 17.53 4.85 32.28
C ARG A 639 18.30 4.26 31.09
N GLY A 640 17.71 4.32 29.89
CA GLY A 640 18.26 3.71 28.68
C GLY A 640 19.64 4.23 28.30
N GLY A 641 19.82 5.55 28.29
CA GLY A 641 21.07 6.19 27.86
C GLY A 641 22.26 5.84 28.76
N ILE A 642 22.05 5.86 30.08
CA ILE A 642 23.09 5.42 31.03
C ILE A 642 23.34 3.92 30.87
N TYR A 643 22.29 3.11 30.83
CA TYR A 643 22.43 1.65 30.71
C TYR A 643 23.26 1.25 29.49
N GLU A 644 23.04 1.87 28.34
CA GLU A 644 23.83 1.59 27.13
C GLU A 644 25.32 1.88 27.33
N ILE A 645 25.66 3.04 27.91
CA ILE A 645 27.05 3.38 28.21
C ILE A 645 27.67 2.40 29.21
N LEU A 646 26.91 1.97 30.22
CA LEU A 646 27.39 0.98 31.18
C LEU A 646 27.61 -0.39 30.52
N LYS A 647 26.74 -0.81 29.61
CA LYS A 647 26.91 -2.07 28.85
C LYS A 647 28.17 -2.03 27.98
N VAL A 648 28.36 -0.94 27.22
CA VAL A 648 29.56 -0.76 26.39
C VAL A 648 30.82 -0.75 27.25
N THR A 649 30.75 -0.11 28.42
CA THR A 649 31.86 -0.07 29.38
C THR A 649 32.20 -1.45 29.95
N GLU A 650 31.18 -2.21 30.34
CA GLU A 650 31.35 -3.59 30.83
C GLU A 650 32.01 -4.47 29.76
N ASP A 651 31.55 -4.39 28.51
CA ASP A 651 32.06 -5.19 27.41
C ASP A 651 33.52 -4.85 27.08
N LEU A 652 33.86 -3.57 26.99
CA LEU A 652 35.24 -3.14 26.74
C LEU A 652 36.18 -3.54 27.88
N ALA A 653 35.73 -3.42 29.13
CA ALA A 653 36.53 -3.80 30.29
C ALA A 653 36.74 -5.33 30.35
N PHE A 654 35.71 -6.12 30.04
CA PHE A 654 35.82 -7.58 29.94
C PHE A 654 36.77 -8.00 28.82
N GLN A 655 36.64 -7.41 27.63
CA GLN A 655 37.51 -7.71 26.49
C GLN A 655 38.98 -7.37 26.77
N ALA A 656 39.23 -6.30 27.52
CA ALA A 656 40.58 -5.90 27.93
C ALA A 656 41.11 -6.67 29.15
N GLY A 657 40.30 -7.53 29.77
CA GLY A 657 40.66 -8.25 31.01
C GLY A 657 40.80 -7.36 32.23
N LEU A 658 40.22 -6.15 32.21
CA LEU A 658 40.26 -5.15 33.28
C LEU A 658 39.15 -5.36 34.33
N LEU A 659 38.14 -6.17 34.00
CA LEU A 659 36.99 -6.43 34.86
C LEU A 659 36.53 -7.88 34.68
N LYS A 660 35.96 -8.47 35.72
CA LYS A 660 35.17 -9.71 35.69
C LYS A 660 33.79 -9.47 36.29
N GLU A 661 32.82 -10.31 35.94
CA GLU A 661 31.44 -10.14 36.43
C GLU A 661 31.31 -10.17 37.95
N THR A 662 32.21 -10.89 38.64
CA THR A 662 32.24 -11.03 40.10
C THR A 662 32.99 -9.92 40.85
N ASP A 663 33.63 -8.99 40.14
CA ASP A 663 34.43 -7.94 40.76
C ASP A 663 33.56 -6.84 41.37
N ASP A 664 34.14 -6.02 42.25
CA ASP A 664 33.55 -4.75 42.68
C ASP A 664 33.84 -3.70 41.59
N TYR A 665 32.78 -3.16 40.98
CA TYR A 665 32.90 -2.29 39.81
C TYR A 665 33.47 -0.91 40.15
N THR A 666 33.66 -0.57 41.44
CA THR A 666 34.41 0.62 41.84
C THR A 666 35.82 0.68 41.25
N CYS A 667 36.44 -0.47 40.94
CA CYS A 667 37.75 -0.55 40.29
C CYS A 667 37.80 0.12 38.90
N LEU A 668 36.65 0.31 38.23
CA LEU A 668 36.58 1.02 36.95
C LEU A 668 37.00 2.49 37.05
N ARG A 669 37.02 3.07 38.25
CA ARG A 669 37.54 4.43 38.49
C ARG A 669 39.04 4.54 38.19
N ASP A 670 39.78 3.46 38.40
CA ASP A 670 41.23 3.41 38.14
C ASP A 670 41.53 3.13 36.65
N CYS A 671 40.50 2.82 35.86
CA CYS A 671 40.61 2.50 34.43
C CYS A 671 40.36 3.70 33.51
N ARG A 672 40.28 4.94 34.02
CA ARG A 672 40.00 6.14 33.20
C ARG A 672 40.96 6.30 32.01
N ASP A 673 42.25 6.01 32.21
CA ASP A 673 43.26 6.10 31.15
C ASP A 673 42.96 5.16 29.97
N PHE A 674 42.40 3.99 30.24
CA PHE A 674 41.97 3.04 29.21
C PHE A 674 40.76 3.57 28.43
N PHE A 675 39.72 4.03 29.15
CA PHE A 675 38.51 4.55 28.51
C PHE A 675 38.74 5.86 27.74
N SER A 676 39.72 6.68 28.14
CA SER A 676 40.08 7.92 27.44
C SER A 676 40.56 7.72 26.00
N ARG A 677 40.99 6.49 25.66
CA ARG A 677 41.41 6.09 24.30
C ARG A 677 40.25 5.67 23.41
N HIS A 678 39.04 5.60 23.95
CA HIS A 678 37.82 5.27 23.23
C HIS A 678 36.91 6.50 23.16
N THR A 679 36.12 6.58 22.10
CA THR A 679 35.20 7.70 21.86
C THR A 679 33.75 7.23 21.92
N ILE A 680 32.93 7.94 22.70
CA ILE A 680 31.46 7.82 22.62
C ILE A 680 30.93 9.00 21.82
N GLN A 681 30.13 8.71 20.80
CA GLN A 681 29.45 9.72 19.99
C GLN A 681 27.94 9.54 20.09
N ALA A 682 27.18 10.65 20.09
CA ALA A 682 25.72 10.62 20.06
C ALA A 682 25.16 11.80 19.27
N GLY A 683 24.11 11.55 18.49
CA GLY A 683 23.29 12.60 17.88
C GLY A 683 22.09 12.90 18.77
N SER A 684 22.00 14.11 19.34
CA SER A 684 20.84 14.52 20.13
C SER A 684 20.78 16.02 20.37
N THR A 685 19.62 16.64 20.15
CA THR A 685 19.32 18.02 20.59
C THR A 685 18.71 18.08 22.01
N GLY A 686 18.39 16.93 22.60
CA GLY A 686 17.60 16.81 23.82
C GLY A 686 18.31 16.11 24.99
N ASN A 687 17.51 15.51 25.87
CA ASN A 687 17.99 14.92 27.12
C ASN A 687 18.83 13.63 26.92
N LEU A 688 18.77 13.00 25.74
CA LEU A 688 19.57 11.80 25.44
C LEU A 688 21.06 12.16 25.36
N GLY A 689 21.40 13.25 24.66
CA GLY A 689 22.77 13.76 24.58
C GLY A 689 23.33 14.14 25.96
N LEU A 690 22.51 14.73 26.83
CA LEU A 690 22.89 15.02 28.23
C LEU A 690 23.21 13.75 29.01
N SER A 691 22.33 12.75 28.94
CA SER A 691 22.50 11.50 29.68
C SER A 691 23.74 10.73 29.25
N ILE A 692 23.94 10.58 27.93
CA ILE A 692 25.11 9.90 27.37
C ILE A 692 26.37 10.69 27.68
N GLY A 693 26.31 12.01 27.49
CA GLY A 693 27.41 12.94 27.70
C GLY A 693 27.98 12.85 29.12
N ILE A 694 27.11 13.03 30.11
CA ILE A 694 27.47 13.06 31.53
C ILE A 694 28.01 11.68 31.98
N MET A 695 27.33 10.59 31.61
CA MET A 695 27.75 9.26 32.01
C MET A 695 29.09 8.86 31.36
N SER A 696 29.26 9.12 30.07
CA SER A 696 30.48 8.77 29.35
C SER A 696 31.69 9.55 29.87
N ALA A 697 31.50 10.84 30.18
CA ALA A 697 32.54 11.66 30.81
C ALA A 697 32.89 11.19 32.23
N ALA A 698 31.90 10.69 32.99
CA ALA A 698 32.13 10.13 34.32
C ALA A 698 32.97 8.84 34.25
N VAL A 699 32.72 7.95 33.28
CA VAL A 699 33.55 6.76 33.03
C VAL A 699 34.97 7.13 32.59
N GLY A 700 35.11 8.20 31.80
CA GLY A 700 36.42 8.69 31.33
C GLY A 700 36.63 8.63 29.82
N TYR A 701 35.57 8.38 29.04
CA TYR A 701 35.65 8.40 27.58
C TYR A 701 35.94 9.80 27.04
N ARG A 702 36.48 9.84 25.81
CA ARG A 702 36.32 11.03 24.96
C ARG A 702 34.88 11.05 24.46
N VAL A 703 34.18 12.18 24.61
CA VAL A 703 32.75 12.25 24.28
C VAL A 703 32.47 13.34 23.26
N VAL A 704 31.70 13.01 22.22
CA VAL A 704 31.25 13.96 21.20
C VAL A 704 29.72 13.90 21.10
N VAL A 705 29.06 15.04 21.28
CA VAL A 705 27.60 15.14 21.09
C VAL A 705 27.34 16.08 19.91
N HIS A 706 26.64 15.55 18.90
CA HIS A 706 26.23 16.28 17.70
C HIS A 706 24.86 16.91 17.96
N MET A 707 24.79 18.25 17.90
CA MET A 707 23.59 19.03 18.19
C MET A 707 23.29 20.00 17.05
N SER A 708 22.00 20.28 16.82
CA SER A 708 21.59 21.43 15.98
C SER A 708 22.05 22.75 16.61
N ALA A 709 22.38 23.74 15.78
CA ALA A 709 22.60 25.11 16.22
C ALA A 709 21.38 25.68 16.99
N ASP A 710 20.16 25.22 16.69
CA ASP A 710 18.92 25.66 17.34
C ASP A 710 18.67 24.99 18.71
N ALA A 711 19.51 24.03 19.12
CA ALA A 711 19.38 23.41 20.44
C ALA A 711 19.57 24.44 21.56
N ARG A 712 18.84 24.27 22.67
CA ARG A 712 18.86 25.22 23.79
C ARG A 712 20.28 25.38 24.35
N GLN A 713 20.72 26.64 24.47
CA GLN A 713 22.09 27.00 24.84
C GLN A 713 22.53 26.39 26.18
N TRP A 714 21.66 26.37 27.18
CA TRP A 714 21.98 25.82 28.50
C TRP A 714 22.35 24.32 28.47
N LYS A 715 21.79 23.54 27.52
CA LYS A 715 22.13 22.11 27.35
C LYS A 715 23.54 21.96 26.79
N LYS A 716 23.90 22.79 25.82
CA LYS A 716 25.26 22.84 25.23
C LYS A 716 26.28 23.22 26.29
N ASP A 717 25.98 24.24 27.08
CA ASP A 717 26.87 24.74 28.13
C ASP A 717 27.05 23.71 29.25
N LEU A 718 25.97 23.02 29.64
CA LEU A 718 26.04 21.93 30.61
C LEU A 718 26.93 20.78 30.11
N LEU A 719 26.80 20.35 28.85
CA LEU A 719 27.68 19.33 28.26
C LEU A 719 29.15 19.77 28.26
N ARG A 720 29.43 20.99 27.81
CA ARG A 720 30.79 21.56 27.78
C ARG A 720 31.40 21.64 29.18
N SER A 721 30.61 22.02 30.18
CA SER A 721 31.05 22.07 31.58
C SER A 721 31.49 20.71 32.13
N ARG A 722 31.05 19.62 31.49
CA ARG A 722 31.40 18.23 31.82
C ARG A 722 32.47 17.63 30.91
N GLY A 723 33.14 18.45 30.10
CA GLY A 723 34.22 17.99 29.21
C GLY A 723 33.74 17.31 27.92
N VAL A 724 32.46 17.42 27.58
CA VAL A 724 31.90 16.86 26.34
C VAL A 724 32.16 17.82 25.17
N ILE A 725 32.60 17.26 24.04
CA ILE A 725 32.79 18.00 22.78
C ILE A 725 31.43 18.17 22.12
N VAL A 726 30.87 19.38 22.13
CA VAL A 726 29.60 19.68 21.44
C VAL A 726 29.90 20.17 20.03
N LYS A 727 29.50 19.38 19.03
CA LYS A 727 29.56 19.77 17.60
C LYS A 727 28.22 20.35 17.18
N GLU A 728 28.24 21.60 16.71
CA GLU A 728 27.05 22.32 16.28
C GLU A 728 26.96 22.36 14.76
N TYR A 729 25.74 22.18 14.24
CA TYR A 729 25.47 22.14 12.81
C TYR A 729 24.41 23.18 12.44
N THR A 730 24.73 24.06 11.49
CA THR A 730 23.81 25.04 10.90
C THR A 730 23.07 24.37 9.74
N GLY A 731 21.89 23.79 9.97
CA GLY A 731 21.11 23.09 8.94
C GLY A 731 20.34 21.87 9.46
N ASP A 732 20.01 20.94 8.54
CA ASP A 732 19.25 19.71 8.82
C ASP A 732 19.98 18.81 9.84
N TYR A 733 19.41 18.71 11.04
CA TYR A 733 19.90 17.87 12.13
C TYR A 733 20.11 16.41 11.70
N VAL A 734 19.29 15.89 10.78
CA VAL A 734 19.42 14.50 10.29
C VAL A 734 20.76 14.29 9.58
N ALA A 735 21.20 15.27 8.79
CA ALA A 735 22.50 15.22 8.12
C ALA A 735 23.67 15.21 9.12
N ALA A 736 23.54 15.94 10.22
CA ALA A 736 24.56 15.98 11.28
C ALA A 736 24.72 14.63 12.01
N VAL A 737 23.60 13.95 12.28
CA VAL A 737 23.60 12.61 12.88
C VAL A 737 24.17 11.58 11.91
N ALA A 738 23.80 11.65 10.63
CA ALA A 738 24.34 10.77 9.58
C ALA A 738 25.85 10.93 9.42
N GLU A 739 26.37 12.16 9.46
CA GLU A 739 27.80 12.43 9.42
C GLU A 739 28.50 11.89 10.68
N GLY A 740 27.95 12.14 11.88
CA GLY A 740 28.49 11.61 13.14
C GLY A 740 28.57 10.08 13.15
N ARG A 741 27.54 9.41 12.64
CA ARG A 741 27.50 7.96 12.45
C ARG A 741 28.59 7.49 11.49
N ALA A 742 28.70 8.13 10.32
CA ALA A 742 29.71 7.79 9.32
C ALA A 742 31.15 8.00 9.83
N LEU A 743 31.37 9.03 10.66
CA LEU A 743 32.65 9.27 11.33
C LEU A 743 32.96 8.18 12.35
N SER A 744 31.99 7.80 13.19
CA SER A 744 32.19 6.74 14.18
C SER A 744 32.43 5.37 13.53
N GLN A 745 31.77 5.05 12.41
CA GLN A 745 31.97 3.78 11.70
C GLN A 745 33.39 3.62 11.13
N LYS A 746 34.09 4.73 10.86
CA LYS A 746 35.48 4.71 10.37
C LYS A 746 36.51 4.53 11.49
N ASP A 747 36.14 4.79 12.75
CA ASP A 747 37.02 4.68 13.91
C ASP A 747 36.65 3.45 14.75
N LYS A 748 37.54 2.45 14.73
CA LYS A 748 37.37 1.19 15.49
C LYS A 748 37.32 1.38 17.00
N THR A 749 37.74 2.53 17.51
CA THR A 749 37.70 2.87 18.94
C THR A 749 36.51 3.77 19.30
N SER A 750 35.62 4.04 18.34
CA SER A 750 34.45 4.89 18.51
C SER A 750 33.15 4.07 18.52
N TYR A 751 32.24 4.40 19.43
CA TYR A 751 30.89 3.86 19.51
C TYR A 751 29.87 4.98 19.33
N PHE A 752 28.92 4.79 18.41
CA PHE A 752 27.84 5.74 18.16
C PHE A 752 26.54 5.24 18.79
N VAL A 753 25.95 6.03 19.68
CA VAL A 753 24.63 5.73 20.26
C VAL A 753 23.54 6.13 19.26
N ASP A 754 22.76 5.14 18.86
CA ASP A 754 21.72 5.25 17.84
C ASP A 754 20.32 5.09 18.45
N ASP A 755 19.60 6.19 18.62
CA ASP A 755 18.31 6.15 19.30
C ASP A 755 17.19 5.48 18.49
N GLU A 756 17.35 5.40 17.18
CA GLU A 756 16.38 4.82 16.25
C GLU A 756 16.46 3.29 16.23
N HIS A 757 17.63 2.71 16.53
CA HIS A 757 17.88 1.26 16.36
C HIS A 757 18.49 0.58 17.60
N SER A 758 18.87 1.30 18.65
CA SER A 758 19.55 0.71 19.81
C SER A 758 18.61 -0.15 20.66
N SER A 759 18.86 -1.46 20.60
CA SER A 759 18.27 -2.45 21.50
C SER A 759 18.70 -2.25 22.95
N LEU A 760 19.88 -1.67 23.20
CA LEU A 760 20.40 -1.42 24.55
C LEU A 760 19.60 -0.32 25.24
N LEU A 761 19.34 0.80 24.56
CA LEU A 761 18.47 1.85 25.08
C LEU A 761 17.11 1.27 25.49
N PHE A 762 16.50 0.52 24.56
CA PHE A 762 15.18 -0.09 24.74
C PHE A 762 15.12 -0.99 25.99
N LEU A 763 16.10 -1.87 26.17
CA LEU A 763 16.21 -2.75 27.35
C LEU A 763 16.45 -1.96 28.64
N GLY A 764 17.30 -0.93 28.60
CA GLY A 764 17.55 -0.08 29.76
C GLY A 764 16.28 0.62 30.26
N TYR A 765 15.44 1.12 29.33
CA TYR A 765 14.13 1.66 29.67
C TYR A 765 13.17 0.60 30.23
N ALA A 766 13.18 -0.63 29.69
CA ALA A 766 12.32 -1.71 30.15
C ALA A 766 12.52 -2.11 31.61
N THR A 767 13.71 -1.87 32.18
CA THR A 767 13.98 -2.11 33.60
C THR A 767 13.09 -1.27 34.53
N ALA A 768 12.51 -0.17 34.05
CA ALA A 768 11.63 0.69 34.83
C ALA A 768 10.38 -0.06 35.33
N ALA A 769 9.91 -1.07 34.60
CA ALA A 769 8.73 -1.84 34.99
C ALA A 769 8.95 -2.65 36.27
N LEU A 770 10.11 -3.27 36.41
CA LEU A 770 10.49 -4.02 37.62
C LEU A 770 10.61 -3.11 38.85
N ARG A 771 11.02 -1.87 38.61
CA ARG A 771 11.15 -0.85 39.66
C ARG A 771 9.79 -0.31 40.06
N LEU A 772 8.93 -0.05 39.08
CA LEU A 772 7.55 0.38 39.32
C LEU A 772 6.74 -0.70 40.04
N GLN A 773 6.90 -1.97 39.66
CA GLN A 773 6.28 -3.10 40.34
C GLN A 773 6.55 -3.05 41.84
N LYS A 774 7.82 -2.96 42.23
CA LYS A 774 8.23 -2.86 43.62
C LYS A 774 7.60 -1.64 44.32
N GLN A 775 7.55 -0.49 43.66
CA GLN A 775 6.94 0.72 44.24
C GLN A 775 5.43 0.61 44.44
N LEU A 776 4.72 -0.07 43.54
CA LEU A 776 3.28 -0.33 43.68
C LEU A 776 3.02 -1.34 44.79
N GLU A 777 3.82 -2.40 44.88
CA GLU A 777 3.78 -3.38 45.98
C GLU A 777 4.03 -2.71 47.33
N GLU A 778 5.07 -1.88 47.45
CA GLU A 778 5.39 -1.12 48.67
C GLU A 778 4.28 -0.14 49.09
N LYS A 779 3.50 0.38 48.13
CA LYS A 779 2.35 1.25 48.38
C LYS A 779 1.03 0.49 48.56
N GLY A 780 1.03 -0.83 48.44
CA GLY A 780 -0.18 -1.66 48.53
C GLY A 780 -1.19 -1.37 47.41
N ILE A 781 -0.72 -1.02 46.20
CA ILE A 781 -1.57 -0.74 45.04
C ILE A 781 -1.66 -2.02 44.18
N PRO A 782 -2.82 -2.70 44.14
CA PRO A 782 -2.98 -3.90 43.31
C PRO A 782 -3.02 -3.54 41.82
N VAL A 783 -2.52 -4.46 40.99
CA VAL A 783 -2.65 -4.41 39.52
C VAL A 783 -3.06 -5.79 39.04
N ASP A 784 -4.32 -5.91 38.64
CA ASP A 784 -4.93 -7.15 38.17
C ASP A 784 -6.12 -6.83 37.26
N SER A 785 -6.88 -7.85 36.86
CA SER A 785 -8.03 -7.67 35.96
C SER A 785 -9.16 -6.80 36.55
N ASP A 786 -9.23 -6.64 37.87
CA ASP A 786 -10.22 -5.80 38.58
C ASP A 786 -9.67 -4.43 38.98
N HIS A 787 -8.35 -4.28 39.00
CA HIS A 787 -7.61 -3.06 39.30
C HIS A 787 -6.67 -2.71 38.12
N PRO A 788 -7.23 -2.22 36.99
CA PRO A 788 -6.43 -1.98 35.80
C PRO A 788 -5.45 -0.82 36.00
N LEU A 789 -4.27 -0.95 35.39
CA LEU A 789 -3.21 0.06 35.40
C LEU A 789 -3.15 0.76 34.04
N PHE A 790 -3.42 2.06 33.99
CA PHE A 790 -3.25 2.90 32.80
C PHE A 790 -1.95 3.69 32.91
N VAL A 791 -1.12 3.66 31.86
CA VAL A 791 0.17 4.34 31.84
C VAL A 791 0.27 5.22 30.61
N TYR A 792 0.57 6.49 30.83
CA TYR A 792 0.63 7.53 29.80
C TYR A 792 2.05 8.02 29.60
N LEU A 793 2.60 7.77 28.42
CA LEU A 793 4.02 7.89 28.13
C LEU A 793 4.27 8.91 27.02
N PRO A 794 4.94 10.05 27.30
CA PRO A 794 5.37 10.97 26.26
C PRO A 794 6.26 10.26 25.22
N CYS A 795 5.97 10.47 23.94
CA CYS A 795 6.62 9.78 22.83
C CYS A 795 7.27 10.76 21.85
N GLY A 796 8.57 10.55 21.60
CA GLY A 796 9.28 11.06 20.43
C GLY A 796 9.52 9.90 19.46
N VAL A 797 10.78 9.51 19.25
CA VAL A 797 11.15 8.38 18.38
C VAL A 797 10.57 7.01 18.81
N GLY A 798 10.18 6.88 20.09
CA GLY A 798 9.52 5.67 20.63
C GLY A 798 10.37 4.75 21.50
N GLY A 799 11.70 4.92 21.55
CA GLY A 799 12.56 4.02 22.32
C GLY A 799 12.27 3.96 23.82
N ALA A 800 12.17 5.13 24.47
CA ALA A 800 11.84 5.23 25.90
C ALA A 800 10.44 4.70 26.27
N PRO A 801 9.36 5.24 25.66
CA PRO A 801 8.02 4.76 25.99
C PRO A 801 7.83 3.29 25.56
N GLY A 802 8.42 2.86 24.44
CA GLY A 802 8.37 1.48 23.97
C GLY A 802 9.06 0.48 24.90
N GLY A 803 10.27 0.80 25.38
CA GLY A 803 10.97 -0.03 26.36
C GLY A 803 10.19 -0.15 27.66
N ILE A 804 9.68 0.96 28.18
CA ILE A 804 8.84 0.96 29.40
C ILE A 804 7.60 0.08 29.19
N THR A 805 6.86 0.27 28.09
CA THR A 805 5.68 -0.54 27.77
C THR A 805 6.01 -2.03 27.65
N LEU A 806 7.12 -2.39 27.00
CA LEU A 806 7.59 -3.77 26.92
C LEU A 806 7.74 -4.37 28.32
N GLY A 807 8.48 -3.69 29.20
CA GLY A 807 8.68 -4.15 30.57
C GLY A 807 7.38 -4.28 31.34
N LEU A 808 6.49 -3.29 31.22
CA LEU A 808 5.20 -3.29 31.91
C LEU A 808 4.31 -4.45 31.45
N LYS A 809 4.28 -4.75 30.15
CA LYS A 809 3.51 -5.89 29.61
C LYS A 809 4.10 -7.23 30.06
N TYR A 810 5.41 -7.35 30.24
CA TYR A 810 5.99 -8.55 30.85
C TYR A 810 5.60 -8.73 32.33
N VAL A 811 5.51 -7.64 33.09
CA VAL A 811 5.20 -7.68 34.52
C VAL A 811 3.70 -7.85 34.77
N PHE A 812 2.87 -7.02 34.15
CA PHE A 812 1.44 -6.90 34.45
C PHE A 812 0.53 -7.49 33.35
N LYS A 813 1.10 -7.92 32.21
CA LYS A 813 0.37 -8.56 31.10
C LYS A 813 -0.82 -7.71 30.64
N ASP A 814 -1.99 -8.32 30.51
CA ASP A 814 -3.20 -7.64 30.05
C ASP A 814 -3.84 -6.72 31.10
N ALA A 815 -3.35 -6.69 32.35
CA ALA A 815 -3.84 -5.77 33.38
C ALA A 815 -3.28 -4.35 33.24
N VAL A 816 -2.26 -4.14 32.40
CA VAL A 816 -1.71 -2.81 32.10
C VAL A 816 -2.08 -2.36 30.68
N HIS A 817 -2.51 -1.11 30.58
CA HIS A 817 -2.87 -0.43 29.34
C HIS A 817 -1.96 0.76 29.13
N CYS A 818 -1.20 0.74 28.03
CA CYS A 818 -0.20 1.77 27.74
C CYS A 818 -0.66 2.64 26.58
N PHE A 819 -0.52 3.95 26.76
CA PHE A 819 -0.84 4.96 25.75
C PHE A 819 0.33 5.91 25.55
N PHE A 820 0.66 6.18 24.29
CA PHE A 820 1.67 7.18 23.95
C PHE A 820 1.04 8.54 23.72
N GLY A 821 1.73 9.59 24.17
CA GLY A 821 1.33 10.98 23.95
C GLY A 821 2.34 11.72 23.07
N GLU A 822 1.89 12.24 21.94
CA GLU A 822 2.70 13.00 20.97
C GLU A 822 2.17 14.43 20.77
N PRO A 823 2.99 15.40 20.35
CA PRO A 823 2.49 16.72 19.95
C PRO A 823 1.71 16.63 18.62
N VAL A 824 0.68 17.46 18.44
CA VAL A 824 -0.12 17.50 17.18
C VAL A 824 0.71 17.81 15.94
N GLN A 825 1.84 18.50 16.09
CA GLN A 825 2.77 18.81 15.00
C GLN A 825 3.86 17.74 14.80
N SER A 826 3.97 16.76 15.69
CA SER A 826 4.97 15.69 15.63
C SER A 826 4.41 14.29 15.99
N PRO A 827 3.27 13.84 15.41
CA PRO A 827 2.65 12.55 15.73
C PRO A 827 3.32 11.39 14.94
N CYS A 828 4.63 11.26 15.04
CA CYS A 828 5.40 10.36 14.18
C CYS A 828 5.09 8.87 14.43
N MET A 829 4.91 8.47 15.69
CA MET A 829 4.57 7.09 16.04
C MET A 829 3.14 6.75 15.63
N LEU A 830 2.18 7.66 15.83
CA LEU A 830 0.81 7.51 15.33
C LEU A 830 0.81 7.27 13.83
N LEU A 831 1.47 8.15 13.07
CA LEU A 831 1.54 8.03 11.61
C LEU A 831 2.20 6.72 11.17
N GLY A 832 3.35 6.37 11.75
CA GLY A 832 4.07 5.13 11.38
C GLY A 832 3.30 3.85 11.73
N MET A 833 2.59 3.82 12.84
CA MET A 833 1.78 2.66 13.24
C MET A 833 0.47 2.57 12.47
N ALA A 834 -0.27 3.67 12.34
CA ALA A 834 -1.58 3.67 11.68
C ALA A 834 -1.50 3.41 10.17
N THR A 835 -0.46 3.92 9.51
CA THR A 835 -0.24 3.68 8.06
C THR A 835 0.45 2.34 7.78
N GLY A 836 1.09 1.74 8.79
CA GLY A 836 1.93 0.55 8.62
C GLY A 836 3.30 0.82 7.98
N GLU A 837 3.66 2.09 7.75
CA GLU A 837 4.90 2.49 7.06
C GLU A 837 6.11 2.59 8.01
N GLY A 838 5.89 2.52 9.33
CA GLY A 838 6.97 2.55 10.32
C GLY A 838 7.83 3.82 10.22
N GLY A 839 9.16 3.66 10.22
CA GLY A 839 10.12 4.75 10.08
C GLY A 839 10.21 5.38 8.69
N LYS A 840 9.47 4.87 7.70
CA LYS A 840 9.50 5.39 6.31
C LYS A 840 8.70 6.69 6.16
N ILE A 841 7.61 6.83 6.91
CA ILE A 841 6.78 8.04 6.89
C ILE A 841 7.37 9.12 7.78
N ARG A 842 7.32 10.36 7.30
CA ARG A 842 7.66 11.57 8.05
C ARG A 842 6.42 12.40 8.30
N VAL A 843 6.41 13.14 9.41
CA VAL A 843 5.31 14.10 9.70
C VAL A 843 5.15 15.15 8.60
N GLN A 844 6.24 15.52 7.92
CA GLN A 844 6.23 16.43 6.77
C GLN A 844 5.49 15.85 5.56
N ASP A 845 5.49 14.53 5.39
CA ASP A 845 4.86 13.87 4.25
C ASP A 845 3.33 14.05 4.27
N VAL A 846 2.74 14.29 5.45
CA VAL A 846 1.31 14.61 5.60
C VAL A 846 1.04 16.11 5.71
N GLY A 847 2.08 16.95 5.67
CA GLY A 847 2.01 18.41 5.72
C GLY A 847 2.16 19.02 7.12
N LEU A 848 2.59 18.26 8.12
CA LEU A 848 2.88 18.78 9.46
C LEU A 848 4.30 19.36 9.55
N THR A 849 4.50 20.30 10.45
CA THR A 849 5.76 21.04 10.51
C THR A 849 6.89 20.30 11.25
N GLY A 850 6.56 19.38 12.16
CA GLY A 850 7.52 18.80 13.10
C GLY A 850 7.96 19.75 14.22
N LYS A 851 7.38 20.96 14.31
CA LYS A 851 7.78 22.00 15.28
C LYS A 851 6.83 22.02 16.47
N THR A 852 7.40 21.98 17.67
CA THR A 852 6.66 21.95 18.95
C THR A 852 7.54 22.50 20.08
N LEU A 853 6.93 23.06 21.13
CA LEU A 853 7.58 23.41 22.39
C LEU A 853 8.07 22.18 23.17
N ALA A 854 7.51 21.00 22.91
CA ALA A 854 7.99 19.73 23.44
C ALA A 854 9.23 19.25 22.67
N ASP A 855 10.37 19.92 22.88
CA ASP A 855 11.62 19.64 22.18
C ASP A 855 12.08 18.18 22.24
N GLY A 856 11.79 17.48 23.35
CA GLY A 856 12.08 16.06 23.53
C GLY A 856 11.18 15.12 22.72
N LEU A 857 10.09 15.63 22.15
CA LEU A 857 9.10 14.91 21.34
C LEU A 857 9.04 15.42 19.89
N ALA A 858 9.84 16.44 19.53
CA ALA A 858 9.94 17.03 18.19
C ALA A 858 10.67 16.09 17.21
N VAL A 859 10.05 14.94 16.92
CA VAL A 859 10.63 13.87 16.10
C VAL A 859 9.79 13.70 14.82
N GLY A 860 10.48 13.61 13.69
CA GLY A 860 9.83 13.55 12.38
C GLY A 860 9.39 12.14 11.96
N SER A 861 10.06 11.09 12.44
CA SER A 861 9.81 9.69 12.09
C SER A 861 10.05 8.76 13.30
N PRO A 862 9.27 7.69 13.45
CA PRO A 862 9.43 6.76 14.56
C PRO A 862 10.53 5.73 14.33
N SER A 863 10.99 5.10 15.41
CA SER A 863 11.88 3.93 15.36
C SER A 863 11.12 2.69 14.86
N ASP A 864 11.67 2.00 13.85
CA ASP A 864 11.14 0.71 13.39
C ASP A 864 11.18 -0.38 14.47
N LEU A 865 12.18 -0.34 15.35
CA LEU A 865 12.26 -1.26 16.50
C LEU A 865 11.10 -1.02 17.46
N ALA A 866 10.78 0.24 17.74
CA ALA A 866 9.66 0.61 18.60
C ALA A 866 8.33 0.24 17.95
N VAL A 867 8.08 0.63 16.69
CA VAL A 867 6.86 0.29 15.93
C VAL A 867 6.61 -1.21 15.94
N ARG A 868 7.63 -2.03 15.64
CA ARG A 868 7.51 -3.49 15.61
C ARG A 868 7.07 -4.09 16.94
N ASN A 869 7.66 -3.64 18.05
CA ASN A 869 7.32 -4.15 19.38
C ASN A 869 5.99 -3.58 19.90
N MET A 870 5.65 -2.35 19.52
CA MET A 870 4.41 -1.70 19.97
C MET A 870 3.18 -2.15 19.19
N LYS A 871 3.32 -2.57 17.93
CA LYS A 871 2.21 -3.07 17.10
C LYS A 871 1.33 -4.10 17.83
N PRO A 872 1.87 -5.18 18.46
CA PRO A 872 1.04 -6.12 19.19
C PRO A 872 0.76 -5.73 20.66
N LEU A 873 1.43 -4.70 21.23
CA LEU A 873 1.40 -4.41 22.67
C LEU A 873 0.64 -3.14 23.07
N LEU A 874 0.75 -2.07 22.28
CA LEU A 874 0.29 -0.73 22.65
C LEU A 874 -1.23 -0.65 22.53
N ASP A 875 -1.89 0.04 23.47
CA ASP A 875 -3.36 0.14 23.46
C ASP A 875 -3.84 1.33 22.60
N GLY A 876 -3.06 2.42 22.54
CA GLY A 876 -3.34 3.54 21.64
C GLY A 876 -2.33 4.68 21.71
N ILE A 877 -2.54 5.70 20.88
CA ILE A 877 -1.71 6.91 20.79
C ILE A 877 -2.63 8.12 20.74
N TYR A 878 -2.35 9.15 21.53
CA TYR A 878 -3.06 10.41 21.49
C TYR A 878 -2.13 11.58 21.18
N THR A 879 -2.70 12.66 20.66
CA THR A 879 -1.98 13.90 20.38
C THR A 879 -2.44 15.06 21.27
N VAL A 880 -1.53 15.98 21.57
CA VAL A 880 -1.78 17.17 22.41
C VAL A 880 -1.22 18.45 21.78
N GLN A 881 -1.88 19.58 22.02
CA GLN A 881 -1.38 20.88 21.58
C GLN A 881 -0.32 21.44 22.54
N ASP A 882 0.57 22.30 22.03
CA ASP A 882 1.61 22.94 22.85
C ASP A 882 1.04 23.80 23.99
N SER A 883 -0.09 24.47 23.76
CA SER A 883 -0.82 25.24 24.78
C SER A 883 -1.20 24.37 25.98
N PHE A 884 -1.71 23.17 25.72
CA PHE A 884 -2.07 22.20 26.74
C PHE A 884 -0.87 21.80 27.62
N LEU A 885 0.32 21.67 27.02
CA LEU A 885 1.54 21.32 27.75
C LEU A 885 1.91 22.41 28.78
N LEU A 886 1.83 23.68 28.36
CA LEU A 886 2.12 24.83 29.23
C LEU A 886 1.08 24.95 30.35
N ASP A 887 -0.19 24.76 30.05
CA ASP A 887 -1.27 24.78 31.04
C ASP A 887 -1.06 23.69 32.11
N CYS A 888 -0.73 22.48 31.69
CA CYS A 888 -0.41 21.38 32.62
C CYS A 888 0.85 21.68 33.43
N MET A 889 1.86 22.31 32.85
CA MET A 889 3.10 22.70 33.55
C MET A 889 2.80 23.73 34.66
N ARG A 890 2.02 24.78 34.35
CA ARG A 890 1.62 25.80 35.34
C ARG A 890 0.80 25.18 36.46
N LEU A 891 -0.22 24.40 36.10
CA LEU A 891 -1.12 23.78 37.06
C LEU A 891 -0.40 22.76 37.97
N LEU A 892 0.52 21.95 37.43
CA LEU A 892 1.31 21.00 38.21
C LEU A 892 2.19 21.70 39.25
N LYS A 893 2.79 22.84 38.87
CA LYS A 893 3.59 23.64 39.80
C LYS A 893 2.72 24.29 40.87
N GLU A 894 1.57 24.82 40.50
CA GLU A 894 0.65 25.49 41.44
C GLU A 894 0.02 24.52 42.44
N THR A 895 -0.39 23.33 41.98
CA THR A 895 -1.12 22.36 42.80
C THR A 895 -0.22 21.43 43.61
N GLU A 896 0.92 21.00 43.04
CA GLU A 896 1.77 19.96 43.64
C GLU A 896 3.20 20.43 43.96
N GLY A 897 3.56 21.66 43.55
CA GLY A 897 4.92 22.19 43.67
C GLY A 897 5.94 21.47 42.79
N ILE A 898 5.48 20.67 41.82
CA ILE A 898 6.34 19.87 40.94
C ILE A 898 6.63 20.67 39.67
N VAL A 899 7.90 20.68 39.25
CA VAL A 899 8.34 21.29 37.98
C VAL A 899 8.68 20.20 36.99
N ALA A 900 8.14 20.32 35.78
CA ALA A 900 8.41 19.42 34.67
C ALA A 900 8.63 20.25 33.39
N GLU A 901 9.35 19.68 32.40
CA GLU A 901 9.48 20.31 31.09
C GLU A 901 8.21 20.10 30.23
N PRO A 902 7.92 20.93 29.21
CA PRO A 902 6.72 20.77 28.37
C PRO A 902 6.53 19.35 27.81
N SER A 903 7.61 18.70 27.37
CA SER A 903 7.59 17.32 26.88
C SER A 903 7.01 16.33 27.90
N ALA A 904 7.32 16.49 29.20
CA ALA A 904 6.81 15.63 30.25
C ALA A 904 5.31 15.84 30.51
N CYS A 905 4.79 17.03 30.20
CA CYS A 905 3.38 17.37 30.35
C CYS A 905 2.48 16.70 29.30
N ALA A 906 3.04 16.09 28.25
CA ALA A 906 2.25 15.33 27.28
C ALA A 906 1.50 14.16 27.94
N ALA A 907 2.06 13.57 29.01
CA ALA A 907 1.46 12.45 29.75
C ALA A 907 0.02 12.76 30.23
N PHE A 908 -0.27 14.02 30.58
CA PHE A 908 -1.57 14.43 31.11
C PHE A 908 -2.68 14.36 30.06
N GLY A 909 -2.33 14.44 28.77
CA GLY A 909 -3.30 14.35 27.67
C GLY A 909 -4.03 13.02 27.64
N GLY A 910 -3.39 11.95 28.10
CA GLY A 910 -3.97 10.61 28.06
C GLY A 910 -5.19 10.44 28.98
N LEU A 911 -5.24 11.18 30.09
CA LEU A 911 -6.41 11.25 30.95
C LEU A 911 -7.61 11.87 30.22
N ARG A 912 -7.38 12.98 29.52
CA ARG A 912 -8.40 13.68 28.73
C ARG A 912 -8.84 12.86 27.52
N ALA A 913 -7.89 12.22 26.83
CA ALA A 913 -8.15 11.37 25.68
C ALA A 913 -9.01 10.16 26.08
N LEU A 914 -8.68 9.51 27.20
CA LEU A 914 -9.46 8.37 27.70
C LEU A 914 -10.87 8.78 28.13
N ALA A 915 -11.05 9.99 28.67
CA ALA A 915 -12.35 10.56 29.02
C ALA A 915 -13.19 11.04 27.82
N GLY A 916 -12.60 11.13 26.62
CA GLY A 916 -13.32 11.43 25.39
C GLY A 916 -14.09 10.22 24.86
N SER A 917 -14.96 10.46 23.87
CA SER A 917 -15.84 9.45 23.28
C SER A 917 -15.12 8.22 22.70
N LYS A 918 -13.95 8.41 22.06
CA LYS A 918 -13.13 7.30 21.57
C LYS A 918 -12.54 6.47 22.72
N GLY A 919 -12.17 7.12 23.82
CA GLY A 919 -11.63 6.49 25.01
C GLY A 919 -12.68 5.70 25.80
N THR A 920 -13.89 6.25 25.96
CA THR A 920 -15.00 5.53 26.59
C THR A 920 -15.41 4.31 25.77
N ALA A 921 -15.51 4.45 24.44
CA ALA A 921 -15.77 3.33 23.55
C ALA A 921 -14.69 2.24 23.61
N PHE A 922 -13.41 2.62 23.77
CA PHE A 922 -12.33 1.67 24.02
C PHE A 922 -12.57 0.91 25.33
N LEU A 923 -12.85 1.60 26.44
CA LEU A 923 -13.08 0.99 27.75
C LEU A 923 -14.25 0.00 27.72
N ASP A 924 -15.34 0.34 27.02
CA ASP A 924 -16.47 -0.56 26.81
C ASP A 924 -16.05 -1.80 26.02
N GLY A 925 -15.31 -1.59 24.91
CA GLY A 925 -14.84 -2.66 24.03
C GLY A 925 -13.92 -3.68 24.71
N VAL A 926 -13.13 -3.24 25.69
CA VAL A 926 -12.24 -4.12 26.47
C VAL A 926 -12.83 -4.56 27.82
N GLY A 927 -14.06 -4.16 28.14
CA GLY A 927 -14.75 -4.56 29.38
C GLY A 927 -14.15 -3.97 30.66
N LEU A 928 -13.71 -2.70 30.61
CA LEU A 928 -13.10 -1.98 31.73
C LEU A 928 -13.91 -0.77 32.22
N ALA A 929 -15.02 -0.42 31.57
CA ALA A 929 -15.81 0.75 31.92
C ALA A 929 -16.27 0.74 33.39
N ASP A 930 -16.79 -0.39 33.89
CA ASP A 930 -17.21 -0.59 35.27
C ASP A 930 -16.04 -0.63 36.28
N LYS A 931 -14.82 -0.83 35.78
CA LYS A 931 -13.59 -0.91 36.57
C LYS A 931 -12.82 0.39 36.64
N SER A 932 -13.20 1.39 35.84
CA SER A 932 -12.55 2.71 35.77
C SER A 932 -12.38 3.38 37.14
N ALA A 933 -13.35 3.25 38.04
CA ALA A 933 -13.28 3.78 39.41
C ALA A 933 -12.12 3.19 40.25
N ARG A 934 -11.75 1.94 39.96
CA ARG A 934 -10.70 1.18 40.65
C ARG A 934 -9.36 1.26 39.91
N ALA A 935 -9.34 1.93 38.76
CA ALA A 935 -8.17 2.05 37.93
C ALA A 935 -7.09 2.90 38.62
N THR A 936 -5.85 2.56 38.34
CA THR A 936 -4.69 3.38 38.67
C THR A 936 -4.15 4.01 37.39
N HIS A 937 -4.03 5.32 37.37
CA HIS A 937 -3.50 6.11 36.26
C HIS A 937 -2.10 6.61 36.63
N ILE A 938 -1.10 6.28 35.81
CA ILE A 938 0.28 6.73 35.98
C ILE A 938 0.66 7.66 34.83
N LEU A 939 0.90 8.91 35.19
CA LEU A 939 1.44 9.93 34.33
C LEU A 939 2.97 9.86 34.38
N TRP A 940 3.62 9.61 33.24
CA TRP A 940 5.08 9.46 33.22
C TRP A 940 5.77 10.78 32.88
N ALA A 941 6.28 11.48 33.89
CA ALA A 941 6.99 12.74 33.70
C ALA A 941 8.44 12.46 33.26
N THR A 942 8.80 12.81 32.02
CA THR A 942 10.03 12.34 31.38
C THR A 942 11.25 13.25 31.52
N GLY A 943 11.12 14.47 32.04
CA GLY A 943 12.22 15.43 32.12
C GLY A 943 11.85 16.71 32.88
N GLY A 944 12.85 17.38 33.46
CA GLY A 944 12.67 18.70 34.06
C GLY A 944 13.71 19.08 35.14
N GLY A 945 14.30 18.10 35.82
CA GLY A 945 15.12 18.35 37.02
C GLY A 945 16.41 19.15 36.79
N LEU A 946 16.92 19.19 35.56
CA LEU A 946 18.10 19.97 35.19
C LEU A 946 17.79 21.32 34.54
N MET A 947 16.51 21.67 34.39
CA MET A 947 16.10 22.91 33.72
C MET A 947 16.44 24.13 34.59
N PRO A 948 17.18 25.14 34.07
CA PRO A 948 17.52 26.33 34.84
C PRO A 948 16.28 27.14 35.26
N GLU A 949 16.33 27.80 36.41
CA GLU A 949 15.22 28.65 36.89
C GLU A 949 14.78 29.72 35.89
N SER A 950 15.71 30.29 35.11
CA SER A 950 15.39 31.27 34.07
C SER A 950 14.50 30.68 32.97
N VAL A 951 14.79 29.44 32.56
CA VAL A 951 14.01 28.70 31.55
C VAL A 951 12.66 28.27 32.12
N ILE A 952 12.62 27.84 33.38
CA ILE A 952 11.36 27.56 34.08
C ILE A 952 10.47 28.81 34.08
N LYS A 953 11.03 29.99 34.41
CA LYS A 953 10.29 31.25 34.41
C LYS A 953 9.81 31.65 33.01
N GLU A 954 10.63 31.46 31.98
CA GLU A 954 10.27 31.68 30.57
C GLU A 954 9.03 30.86 30.20
N TYR A 955 9.03 29.54 30.46
CA TYR A 955 7.89 28.69 30.13
C TYR A 955 6.61 28.99 30.92
N LEU A 956 6.73 29.46 32.17
CA LEU A 956 5.55 29.83 32.97
C LEU A 956 4.95 31.19 32.56
N GLN A 957 5.67 32.00 31.77
CA GLN A 957 5.25 33.32 31.29
C GLN A 957 4.72 33.33 29.85
N LEU A 958 5.20 32.40 29.01
CA LEU A 958 4.50 31.98 27.79
C LEU A 958 3.13 31.44 28.18
#